data_AF-A0A1F3SEG1-F1
#
_entry.id   AF-A0A1F3SEG1-F1
#
_cell.length_a   1.000
_cell.length_b   1.000
_cell.length_c   1.000
_cell.angle_alpha   90.00
_cell.angle_beta   90.00
_cell.angle_gamma   90.00
#
_symmetry.space_group_name_H-M   'P 1'
#
loop_
_entity.id
_entity.type
_entity.pdbx_description
1 polymer ?
#
loop_
_entity_poly.entity_id
_entity_poly.type
_entity_poly.pdbx_seq_one_letter_code
_entity_poly.pdbx_strand_id
1 'polypeptide(L)'
;MRDIILILFLFLAAGKAFAGLELAALVHEQYRSQGDMGYGSQGGMILARQANDAGFKSFTMSIRMATQGTTSDLVYLPVNRTPIADIERFIVRSSHSFSKVTMRPIMTADIGLMMSNLLQEYNPANPGRWAEYYYQSIFPYVALADEYDIDEFVVAVGLAKLWNSKNSDLWLTLVKKIARRINGIKLSLEITSENDLSALEHWRSEDPVKFEQFLSYFKTLRFSVNDQLPLKLADWQKDPISKVLKNNFARLRTAYPDKDLKLVNLTVPACEQFNYKKSAFTCEGGPWNFASQTKAAKQFFLALNELEEDALENLIQVEVNVGVTQFEPAFEFRDPRLFYYSPDFDKLFLQELKDGEVWKETIQEKKTLIETPDPNLALACIYFNARKGDIVIGEIHATLLMNLMGGFPKWRVEDRDVEKYKASDLASCRVSFYIATDYFYQPNEAFLTDAVHFSQNKTFVWFNYQFNHFEKKYLEVAEKEKLSPLEFSFKMIHKPDSEPTPTNLQVGFYRDFEYKGQVFNKLEKWNFNTKSYMASPELAIVSLSAAHPNTTVLSLARHSKDNSVTPYISQQKFGRSGNLFFFGDTPFSFIHYEDRYLIFTDVLWDILGETPSTEKRALVRLEDVGGNSSAANLRRVVDYLADSHTPFSIATIPYYSNVYGTSTDSGGVEPLYKPLTLIPEINGILRYAKARGANFIFHGVSHQGGDHICGYDGISGADFEFWMYPENTPMPEDSVSWVTGLLDAGEQAFKGLGIVPDAWETPHYANSALDSIIFGRTFSWTYHRPIYFPINSITIPKRQKELHYFACKGELCKQKRHEYLRGIKVDLMTTQFSGQIFPYPIYKDVYGQRIIPETLGMVDHLDYEPPTWRSISSDQDILRIAKKLTVIRGAIASFFWHPHILSPGTTYRYMEDPTLYYRMDEGLKYLSNVIEGLKDMGYTFVSIGDPKIFPKD
;
A
#
# COMPACT_ATOMS: atom_id res chain seq x y z
N MET A 1 56.26 16.07 -43.70
CA MET A 1 55.14 15.12 -43.85
C MET A 1 55.02 14.40 -42.54
N ARG A 2 54.44 15.04 -41.52
CA ARG A 2 53.02 15.40 -41.30
C ARG A 2 52.34 14.26 -40.54
N ASP A 3 51.94 14.62 -39.33
CA ASP A 3 50.93 13.99 -38.49
C ASP A 3 51.44 12.92 -37.51
N ILE A 4 51.93 13.39 -36.35
CA ILE A 4 51.35 13.15 -35.01
C ILE A 4 52.07 14.05 -33.97
N ILE A 5 51.28 14.63 -33.03
CA ILE A 5 51.59 15.47 -31.84
C ILE A 5 51.77 16.99 -32.04
N LEU A 6 50.76 17.81 -31.64
CA LEU A 6 50.86 18.85 -30.58
C LEU A 6 49.49 19.55 -30.35
N ILE A 7 49.38 20.15 -29.17
CA ILE A 7 48.23 20.63 -28.39
C ILE A 7 48.03 22.17 -28.59
N LEU A 8 46.87 22.70 -28.14
CA LEU A 8 46.65 24.05 -27.57
C LEU A 8 46.23 25.23 -28.51
N PHE A 9 45.28 26.04 -27.98
CA PHE A 9 44.78 27.38 -28.39
C PHE A 9 43.53 27.48 -29.29
N LEU A 10 42.35 27.50 -28.65
CA LEU A 10 41.35 28.59 -28.76
C LEU A 10 40.39 28.56 -27.54
N PHE A 11 40.97 28.45 -26.33
CA PHE A 11 40.40 29.02 -25.11
C PHE A 11 41.19 30.30 -24.88
N LEU A 12 40.60 31.48 -25.06
CA LEU A 12 41.04 32.77 -24.48
C LEU A 12 40.22 33.93 -25.10
N ALA A 13 38.96 34.05 -24.67
CA ALA A 13 38.26 35.34 -24.59
C ALA A 13 37.05 35.29 -23.64
N ALA A 14 36.35 34.16 -23.53
CA ALA A 14 35.16 34.03 -22.66
C ALA A 14 35.42 33.31 -21.31
N GLY A 15 36.68 33.00 -20.99
CA GLY A 15 37.06 32.13 -19.86
C GLY A 15 37.42 32.83 -18.54
N LYS A 16 37.27 34.16 -18.43
CA LYS A 16 37.69 34.90 -17.22
C LYS A 16 36.56 35.32 -16.29
N ALA A 17 35.32 35.49 -16.76
CA ALA A 17 34.22 35.95 -15.91
C ALA A 17 33.53 34.82 -15.11
N PHE A 18 33.66 33.56 -15.51
CA PHE A 18 32.87 32.44 -14.94
C PHE A 18 33.68 31.31 -14.28
N ALA A 19 35.00 31.46 -14.12
CA ALA A 19 35.82 30.47 -13.39
C ALA A 19 35.47 30.38 -11.89
N GLY A 20 34.58 31.23 -11.37
CA GLY A 20 34.16 31.28 -9.98
C GLY A 20 32.66 31.05 -9.71
N LEU A 21 31.85 30.73 -10.73
CA LEU A 21 30.41 30.49 -10.52
C LEU A 21 30.16 29.03 -10.14
N GLU A 22 29.69 28.80 -8.91
CA GLU A 22 29.34 27.46 -8.45
C GLU A 22 27.88 27.14 -8.76
N LEU A 23 27.63 25.98 -9.38
CA LEU A 23 26.29 25.46 -9.61
C LEU A 23 25.86 24.60 -8.41
N ALA A 24 24.65 24.85 -7.89
CA ALA A 24 24.03 24.02 -6.85
C ALA A 24 22.80 23.27 -7.36
N ALA A 25 22.67 22.02 -6.92
CA ALA A 25 21.46 21.23 -7.13
C ALA A 25 20.51 21.43 -5.93
N LEU A 26 19.24 21.72 -6.23
CA LEU A 26 18.18 21.80 -5.23
C LEU A 26 17.47 20.44 -5.16
N VAL A 27 17.46 19.82 -3.97
CA VAL A 27 16.71 18.58 -3.73
C VAL A 27 15.59 18.93 -2.74
N HIS A 28 14.34 18.87 -3.19
CA HIS A 28 13.19 19.05 -2.32
C HIS A 28 12.87 17.75 -1.56
N GLU A 29 12.66 17.84 -0.25
CA GLU A 29 12.01 16.79 0.51
C GLU A 29 10.58 16.59 -0.02
N GLN A 30 10.27 15.41 -0.58
CA GLN A 30 8.90 14.99 -0.87
C GLN A 30 8.38 14.17 0.32
N TYR A 31 7.10 14.37 0.67
CA TYR A 31 6.39 13.61 1.71
C TYR A 31 6.67 12.10 1.55
N ARG A 32 6.83 11.40 2.68
CA ARG A 32 6.94 9.93 2.80
C ARG A 32 5.82 9.09 2.15
N SER A 33 4.96 9.67 1.30
CA SER A 33 4.11 8.89 0.39
C SER A 33 4.85 8.34 -0.83
N GLN A 34 6.10 8.75 -1.07
CA GLN A 34 6.98 8.20 -2.11
C GLN A 34 8.28 7.67 -1.50
N GLY A 35 8.31 6.38 -1.18
CA GLY A 35 9.41 5.69 -0.51
C GLY A 35 10.75 5.60 -1.25
N ASP A 36 11.12 6.55 -2.11
CA ASP A 36 12.40 6.53 -2.84
C ASP A 36 13.14 7.88 -2.93
N MET A 37 12.65 9.02 -2.40
CA MET A 37 13.36 10.31 -2.56
C MET A 37 13.65 11.12 -1.28
N GLY A 38 13.45 10.56 -0.08
CA GLY A 38 13.87 11.20 1.18
C GLY A 38 15.41 11.30 1.33
N TYR A 39 15.92 12.24 2.13
CA TYR A 39 17.37 12.34 2.37
C TYR A 39 17.85 11.05 3.06
N GLY A 40 18.68 10.25 2.40
CA GLY A 40 19.15 8.95 2.89
C GLY A 40 18.45 7.73 2.28
N SER A 41 17.41 7.93 1.46
CA SER A 41 16.81 6.89 0.61
C SER A 41 17.68 6.56 -0.61
N GLN A 42 17.45 5.41 -1.25
CA GLN A 42 18.22 4.98 -2.41
C GLN A 42 18.06 5.95 -3.60
N GLY A 43 16.85 6.43 -3.90
CA GLY A 43 16.65 7.42 -4.97
C GLY A 43 17.14 8.83 -4.61
N GLY A 44 17.06 9.25 -3.35
CA GLY A 44 17.72 10.48 -2.87
C GLY A 44 19.25 10.44 -3.05
N MET A 45 19.86 9.27 -2.81
CA MET A 45 21.29 9.03 -3.06
C MET A 45 21.63 8.97 -4.57
N ILE A 46 20.74 8.42 -5.40
CA ILE A 46 20.90 8.40 -6.87
C ILE A 46 20.83 9.82 -7.43
N LEU A 47 19.88 10.66 -6.98
CA LEU A 47 19.78 12.06 -7.38
C LEU A 47 21.04 12.85 -7.00
N ALA A 48 21.54 12.66 -5.78
CA ALA A 48 22.79 13.25 -5.32
C ALA A 48 23.98 12.85 -6.21
N ARG A 49 24.09 11.56 -6.57
CA ARG A 49 25.13 11.08 -7.48
C ARG A 49 24.99 11.69 -8.88
N GLN A 50 23.78 11.72 -9.44
CA GLN A 50 23.52 12.28 -10.77
C GLN A 50 23.82 13.78 -10.84
N ALA A 51 23.50 14.54 -9.79
CA ALA A 51 23.88 15.93 -9.69
C ALA A 51 25.41 16.10 -9.66
N ASN A 52 26.14 15.30 -8.88
CA ASN A 52 27.60 15.34 -8.89
C ASN A 52 28.18 14.95 -10.27
N ASP A 53 27.66 13.90 -10.91
CA ASP A 53 28.06 13.46 -12.24
C ASP A 53 27.77 14.52 -13.32
N ALA A 54 26.73 15.34 -13.12
CA ALA A 54 26.39 16.49 -13.96
C ALA A 54 27.26 17.74 -13.67
N GLY A 55 28.16 17.68 -12.68
CA GLY A 55 29.14 18.72 -12.37
C GLY A 55 28.74 19.71 -11.27
N PHE A 56 27.62 19.49 -10.57
CA PHE A 56 27.22 20.33 -9.44
C PHE A 56 28.16 20.13 -8.24
N LYS A 57 28.59 21.23 -7.60
CA LYS A 57 29.59 21.19 -6.50
C LYS A 57 29.01 21.53 -5.12
N SER A 58 27.76 21.96 -5.08
CA SER A 58 27.05 22.34 -3.86
C SER A 58 25.61 21.82 -3.89
N PHE A 59 25.01 21.61 -2.72
CA PHE A 59 23.60 21.20 -2.62
C PHE A 59 22.83 21.90 -1.49
N THR A 60 21.54 22.11 -1.72
CA THR A 60 20.64 22.74 -0.75
C THR A 60 19.56 21.75 -0.29
N MET A 61 19.51 21.48 1.01
CA MET A 61 18.52 20.66 1.69
C MET A 61 17.36 21.53 2.18
N SER A 62 16.15 21.29 1.71
CA SER A 62 14.96 21.99 2.21
C SER A 62 14.34 21.22 3.38
N ILE A 63 14.22 21.86 4.54
CA ILE A 63 13.58 21.31 5.75
C ILE A 63 12.15 21.81 5.80
N ARG A 64 11.16 20.92 5.67
CA ARG A 64 9.75 21.36 5.71
C ARG A 64 9.23 21.50 7.13
N MET A 65 8.61 22.65 7.39
CA MET A 65 7.82 22.91 8.59
C MET A 65 6.36 23.11 8.21
N ALA A 66 5.46 22.62 9.06
CA ALA A 66 4.02 22.68 8.87
C ALA A 66 3.35 23.56 9.93
N THR A 67 2.18 24.07 9.55
CA THR A 67 1.27 24.86 10.37
C THR A 67 -0.17 24.67 9.88
N GLN A 68 -1.14 24.76 10.78
CA GLN A 68 -2.56 24.62 10.47
C GLN A 68 -3.12 25.96 9.94
N GLY A 69 -2.93 26.19 8.64
CA GLY A 69 -3.40 27.42 7.97
C GLY A 69 -2.49 28.64 8.15
N THR A 70 -2.89 29.76 7.54
CA THR A 70 -2.04 30.97 7.44
C THR A 70 -1.93 31.78 8.73
N THR A 71 -2.79 31.56 9.71
CA THR A 71 -2.88 32.35 10.95
C THR A 71 -2.54 31.58 12.22
N SER A 72 -2.26 30.28 12.12
CA SER A 72 -1.87 29.44 13.26
C SER A 72 -0.51 29.87 13.82
N ASP A 73 -0.34 29.81 15.13
CA ASP A 73 0.94 30.04 15.81
C ASP A 73 1.77 28.76 15.93
N LEU A 74 1.13 27.60 15.81
CA LEU A 74 1.76 26.30 15.97
C LEU A 74 2.58 25.97 14.74
N VAL A 75 3.88 25.78 14.94
CA VAL A 75 4.80 25.25 13.94
C VAL A 75 5.28 23.89 14.42
N TYR A 76 5.21 22.90 13.55
CA TYR A 76 5.66 21.55 13.85
C TYR A 76 6.35 20.94 12.63
N LEU A 77 7.08 19.85 12.88
CA LEU A 77 7.63 19.04 11.81
C LEU A 77 6.59 18.02 11.35
N PRO A 78 6.29 17.90 10.04
CA PRO A 78 5.32 16.94 9.53
C PRO A 78 5.64 15.49 9.95
N VAL A 79 4.59 14.65 10.07
CA VAL A 79 4.69 13.22 10.41
C VAL A 79 5.48 12.45 9.33
N ASN A 80 5.38 12.89 8.07
CA ASN A 80 6.00 12.30 6.88
C ASN A 80 7.40 12.85 6.54
N ARG A 81 8.08 13.48 7.49
CA ARG A 81 9.44 14.00 7.27
C ARG A 81 10.49 12.89 7.19
N THR A 82 11.63 13.22 6.61
CA THR A 82 12.84 12.40 6.69
C THR A 82 13.31 12.34 8.14
N PRO A 83 13.50 11.14 8.73
CA PRO A 83 14.09 11.01 10.05
C PRO A 83 15.44 11.71 10.13
N ILE A 84 15.74 12.34 11.27
CA ILE A 84 17.01 13.06 11.48
C ILE A 84 18.22 12.14 11.22
N ALA A 85 18.15 10.86 11.64
CA ALA A 85 19.20 9.88 11.39
C ALA A 85 19.43 9.60 9.89
N ASP A 86 18.42 9.76 9.04
CA ASP A 86 18.56 9.57 7.59
C ASP A 86 19.18 10.82 6.92
N ILE A 87 18.84 12.00 7.44
CA ILE A 87 19.46 13.28 7.06
C ILE A 87 20.95 13.28 7.43
N GLU A 88 21.27 12.81 8.64
CA GLU A 88 22.65 12.61 9.11
C GLU A 88 23.43 11.69 8.16
N ARG A 89 22.87 10.50 7.87
CA ARG A 89 23.47 9.55 6.92
C ARG A 89 23.66 10.14 5.52
N PHE A 90 22.72 10.97 5.07
CA PHE A 90 22.82 11.66 3.80
C PHE A 90 23.96 12.66 3.78
N ILE A 91 24.10 13.51 4.81
CA ILE A 91 25.18 14.49 4.95
C ILE A 91 26.55 13.80 4.93
N VAL A 92 26.73 12.75 5.73
CA VAL A 92 28.00 11.99 5.81
C VAL A 92 28.38 11.37 4.47
N ARG A 93 27.41 10.88 3.69
CA ARG A 93 27.68 10.25 2.39
C ARG A 93 27.85 11.26 1.27
N SER A 94 27.14 12.38 1.33
CA SER A 94 27.16 13.43 0.29
C SER A 94 28.34 14.40 0.44
N SER A 95 28.93 14.52 1.62
CA SER A 95 30.15 15.32 1.87
C SER A 95 31.38 14.88 1.03
N HIS A 96 31.38 13.64 0.52
CA HIS A 96 32.41 13.16 -0.41
C HIS A 96 32.18 13.61 -1.85
N SER A 97 30.97 14.03 -2.20
CA SER A 97 30.53 14.37 -3.56
C SER A 97 30.29 15.86 -3.75
N PHE A 98 29.95 16.59 -2.69
CA PHE A 98 29.70 18.02 -2.71
C PHE A 98 30.60 18.73 -1.70
N SER A 99 31.18 19.85 -2.12
CA SER A 99 32.06 20.65 -1.29
C SER A 99 31.34 21.69 -0.44
N LYS A 100 30.05 21.93 -0.70
CA LYS A 100 29.22 22.85 0.11
C LYS A 100 27.79 22.36 0.32
N VAL A 101 27.29 22.50 1.54
CA VAL A 101 25.93 22.11 1.95
C VAL A 101 25.16 23.30 2.51
N THR A 102 23.92 23.49 2.08
CA THR A 102 23.01 24.50 2.65
C THR A 102 21.79 23.81 3.27
N MET A 103 21.41 24.19 4.49
CA MET A 103 20.13 23.78 5.10
C MET A 103 19.13 24.93 5.05
N ARG A 104 17.92 24.66 4.55
CA ARG A 104 16.91 25.66 4.21
C ARG A 104 15.52 25.32 4.76
N PRO A 105 15.12 25.85 5.92
CA PRO A 105 13.79 25.65 6.46
C PRO A 105 12.73 26.42 5.66
N ILE A 106 11.62 25.77 5.33
CA ILE A 106 10.48 26.38 4.59
C ILE A 106 9.16 26.14 5.32
N MET A 107 8.29 27.17 5.35
CA MET A 107 6.95 27.10 5.94
C MET A 107 5.92 26.65 4.90
N THR A 108 5.09 25.69 5.30
CA THR A 108 4.06 25.10 4.42
C THR A 108 2.73 24.92 5.16
N ALA A 109 1.62 25.01 4.44
CA ALA A 109 0.29 24.72 5.00
C ALA A 109 0.08 23.21 5.08
N ASP A 110 -0.38 22.75 6.24
CA ASP A 110 -0.92 21.39 6.39
C ASP A 110 -2.43 21.43 6.10
N ILE A 111 -2.85 20.81 5.00
CA ILE A 111 -4.26 20.71 4.57
C ILE A 111 -4.82 19.29 4.75
N GLY A 112 -4.16 18.45 5.55
CA GLY A 112 -4.49 17.03 5.62
C GLY A 112 -3.92 16.30 4.40
N LEU A 113 -2.97 15.43 4.68
CA LEU A 113 -2.44 14.38 3.79
C LEU A 113 -2.34 14.75 2.28
N MET A 114 -1.21 15.39 1.91
CA MET A 114 -0.43 15.15 0.67
C MET A 114 -0.10 16.33 -0.25
N MET A 115 -0.60 17.55 -0.02
CA MET A 115 -0.04 18.73 -0.69
C MET A 115 0.23 19.86 0.30
N SER A 116 1.44 20.40 0.26
CA SER A 116 1.81 21.54 1.09
C SER A 116 2.21 22.69 0.20
N ASN A 117 1.35 23.71 0.10
CA ASN A 117 1.70 24.94 -0.59
C ASN A 117 2.65 25.75 0.30
N LEU A 118 3.67 26.35 -0.33
CA LEU A 118 4.52 27.33 0.36
C LEU A 118 3.62 28.48 0.83
N LEU A 119 3.66 28.80 2.11
CA LEU A 119 2.79 29.83 2.67
C LEU A 119 3.39 31.22 2.45
N GLN A 120 2.94 31.92 1.42
CA GLN A 120 3.44 33.26 1.08
C GLN A 120 2.80 34.39 1.90
N GLU A 121 1.59 34.18 2.44
CA GLU A 121 0.88 35.16 3.27
C GLU A 121 0.70 34.67 4.71
N TYR A 122 1.71 33.98 5.22
CA TYR A 122 1.70 33.49 6.60
C TYR A 122 1.74 34.66 7.59
N ASN A 123 0.75 34.74 8.48
CA ASN A 123 0.60 35.80 9.47
C ASN A 123 0.03 35.22 10.78
N PRO A 124 0.87 34.67 11.68
CA PRO A 124 0.42 34.04 12.90
C PRO A 124 -0.31 35.04 13.83
N ALA A 125 -1.35 34.59 14.50
CA ALA A 125 -2.14 35.39 15.44
C ALA A 125 -1.30 35.93 16.62
N ASN A 126 -0.28 35.17 17.04
CA ASN A 126 0.69 35.51 18.07
C ASN A 126 2.12 35.21 17.58
N PRO A 127 2.81 36.23 17.03
CA PRO A 127 4.20 36.10 16.56
C PRO A 127 5.17 35.58 17.63
N GLY A 128 5.00 35.99 18.89
CA GLY A 128 5.89 35.54 19.98
C GLY A 128 5.78 34.04 20.26
N ARG A 129 4.56 33.50 20.24
CA ARG A 129 4.32 32.06 20.38
C ARG A 129 4.81 31.29 19.15
N TRP A 130 4.58 31.84 17.96
CA TRP A 130 5.13 31.30 16.72
C TRP A 130 6.66 31.16 16.77
N ALA A 131 7.38 32.18 17.26
CA ALA A 131 8.84 32.17 17.29
C ALA A 131 9.40 31.04 18.17
N GLU A 132 8.74 30.71 19.27
CA GLU A 132 9.14 29.60 20.13
C GLU A 132 8.90 28.23 19.46
N TYR A 133 7.73 28.02 18.83
CA TYR A 133 7.46 26.77 18.10
C TYR A 133 8.34 26.61 16.86
N TYR A 134 8.58 27.71 16.14
CA TYR A 134 9.49 27.74 15.01
C TYR A 134 10.92 27.35 15.44
N TYR A 135 11.43 27.96 16.50
CA TYR A 135 12.75 27.63 17.04
C TYR A 135 12.84 26.17 17.51
N GLN A 136 11.85 25.68 18.24
CA GLN A 136 11.80 24.29 18.70
C GLN A 136 11.80 23.30 17.53
N SER A 137 11.09 23.61 16.44
CA SER A 137 11.00 22.76 15.26
C SER A 137 12.31 22.70 14.46
N ILE A 138 13.02 23.83 14.31
CA ILE A 138 14.31 23.85 13.61
C ILE A 138 15.50 23.42 14.48
N PHE A 139 15.34 23.41 15.80
CA PHE A 139 16.43 23.16 16.75
C PHE A 139 17.26 21.89 16.46
N PRO A 140 16.66 20.73 16.14
CA PRO A 140 17.45 19.53 15.83
C PRO A 140 18.33 19.69 14.58
N TYR A 141 17.88 20.49 13.61
CA TYR A 141 18.62 20.76 12.38
C TYR A 141 19.74 21.79 12.59
N VAL A 142 19.53 22.75 13.49
CA VAL A 142 20.59 23.68 13.91
C VAL A 142 21.72 22.90 14.62
N ALA A 143 21.37 21.92 15.47
CA ALA A 143 22.35 21.05 16.11
C ALA A 143 23.09 20.18 15.09
N LEU A 144 22.37 19.58 14.14
CA LEU A 144 22.96 18.80 13.06
C LEU A 144 23.87 19.64 12.15
N ALA A 145 23.50 20.90 11.91
CA ALA A 145 24.32 21.81 11.12
C ALA A 145 25.69 22.03 11.77
N ASP A 146 25.71 22.31 13.08
CA ASP A 146 26.94 22.51 13.87
C ASP A 146 27.80 21.23 13.94
N GLU A 147 27.17 20.08 14.17
CA GLU A 147 27.87 18.79 14.31
C GLU A 147 28.62 18.38 13.04
N TYR A 148 28.06 18.68 11.86
CA TYR A 148 28.61 18.27 10.57
C TYR A 148 29.23 19.42 9.75
N ASP A 149 29.48 20.58 10.38
CA ASP A 149 30.11 21.77 9.77
C ASP A 149 29.45 22.18 8.43
N ILE A 150 28.12 22.25 8.44
CA ILE A 150 27.34 22.66 7.26
C ILE A 150 27.70 24.10 6.87
N ASP A 151 27.92 24.38 5.59
CA ASP A 151 28.43 25.69 5.13
C ASP A 151 27.48 26.86 5.39
N GLU A 152 26.18 26.63 5.20
CA GLU A 152 25.17 27.68 5.24
C GLU A 152 23.84 27.19 5.83
N PHE A 153 23.28 27.96 6.76
CA PHE A 153 21.95 27.72 7.33
C PHE A 153 21.05 28.94 7.07
N VAL A 154 19.98 28.73 6.30
CA VAL A 154 18.99 29.77 6.01
C VAL A 154 18.08 29.93 7.23
N VAL A 155 17.95 31.13 7.78
CA VAL A 155 17.17 31.35 9.01
C VAL A 155 15.67 31.39 8.75
N ALA A 156 15.26 31.98 7.63
CA ALA A 156 13.88 32.13 7.23
C ALA A 156 13.74 32.35 5.72
N VAL A 157 12.61 31.92 5.17
CA VAL A 157 12.27 31.99 3.74
C VAL A 157 10.85 32.57 3.60
N GLY A 158 10.70 33.70 2.91
CA GLY A 158 9.39 34.20 2.47
C GLY A 158 8.38 34.58 3.57
N LEU A 159 8.81 35.30 4.61
CA LEU A 159 7.98 35.67 5.78
C LEU A 159 7.68 37.17 5.84
N ALA A 160 7.33 37.80 4.71
CA ALA A 160 7.05 39.24 4.59
C ALA A 160 6.21 39.84 5.74
N LYS A 161 5.13 39.16 6.17
CA LYS A 161 4.23 39.68 7.23
C LYS A 161 4.89 39.71 8.61
N LEU A 162 5.93 38.92 8.83
CA LEU A 162 6.68 38.88 10.08
C LEU A 162 7.90 39.81 10.07
N TRP A 163 8.41 40.21 8.90
CA TRP A 163 9.55 41.13 8.76
C TRP A 163 9.13 42.60 8.90
N ASN A 164 8.89 43.03 10.14
CA ASN A 164 8.48 44.39 10.45
C ASN A 164 9.03 44.85 11.82
N SER A 165 8.98 46.16 12.06
CA SER A 165 9.52 46.81 13.27
C SER A 165 8.88 46.34 14.57
N LYS A 166 7.61 45.92 14.57
CA LYS A 166 6.91 45.40 15.75
C LYS A 166 7.48 44.07 16.22
N ASN A 167 8.09 43.30 15.31
CA ASN A 167 8.70 42.01 15.59
C ASN A 167 10.23 42.08 15.72
N SER A 168 10.84 43.27 15.81
CA SER A 168 12.30 43.44 15.89
C SER A 168 12.96 42.61 16.99
N ASP A 169 12.41 42.67 18.22
CA ASP A 169 13.01 41.99 19.37
C ASP A 169 12.87 40.46 19.28
N LEU A 170 11.79 40.00 18.68
CA LEU A 170 11.55 38.59 18.38
C LEU A 170 12.61 38.06 17.41
N TRP A 171 12.80 38.74 16.27
CA TRP A 171 13.79 38.33 15.26
C TRP A 171 15.22 38.39 15.78
N LEU A 172 15.56 39.44 16.52
CA LEU A 172 16.87 39.56 17.19
C LEU A 172 17.09 38.42 18.19
N THR A 173 16.06 38.02 18.94
CA THR A 173 16.15 36.91 19.89
C THR A 173 16.32 35.57 19.18
N LEU A 174 15.52 35.31 18.15
CA LEU A 174 15.57 34.08 17.36
C LEU A 174 16.93 33.91 16.69
N VAL A 175 17.42 34.93 15.97
CA VAL A 175 18.71 34.84 15.27
C VAL A 175 19.87 34.72 16.26
N LYS A 176 19.82 35.40 17.43
CA LYS A 176 20.81 35.22 18.51
C LYS A 176 20.80 33.81 19.08
N LYS A 177 19.62 33.19 19.26
CA LYS A 177 19.48 31.81 19.74
C LYS A 177 20.10 30.82 18.75
N ILE A 178 19.91 31.03 17.44
CA ILE A 178 20.51 30.20 16.38
C ILE A 178 22.03 30.44 16.31
N ALA A 179 22.48 31.69 16.22
CA ALA A 179 23.89 32.04 16.09
C ALA A 179 24.77 31.63 17.29
N ARG A 180 24.20 31.48 18.49
CA ARG A 180 24.92 30.95 19.67
C ARG A 180 25.17 29.44 19.61
N ARG A 181 24.44 28.71 18.75
CA ARG A 181 24.47 27.25 18.66
C ARG A 181 25.28 26.73 17.49
N ILE A 182 25.63 27.59 16.53
CA ILE A 182 26.42 27.25 15.37
C ILE A 182 27.72 28.06 15.38
N ASN A 183 28.86 27.41 15.16
CA ASN A 183 30.15 28.07 15.10
C ASN A 183 30.80 27.89 13.72
N GLY A 184 31.16 28.98 13.04
CA GLY A 184 31.76 28.92 11.70
C GLY A 184 30.78 28.79 10.53
N ILE A 185 29.51 28.47 10.79
CA ILE A 185 28.44 28.33 9.79
C ILE A 185 27.90 29.71 9.35
N LYS A 186 27.68 29.89 8.04
CA LYS A 186 27.11 31.14 7.50
C LYS A 186 25.60 31.17 7.69
N LEU A 187 25.09 32.27 8.23
CA LEU A 187 23.65 32.53 8.26
C LEU A 187 23.23 33.37 7.06
N SER A 188 22.08 33.00 6.48
CA SER A 188 21.46 33.75 5.39
C SER A 188 19.96 33.91 5.56
N LEU A 189 19.41 34.89 4.83
CA LEU A 189 17.99 35.17 4.70
C LEU A 189 17.60 34.99 3.23
N GLU A 190 16.46 34.37 2.96
CA GLU A 190 15.98 34.20 1.58
C GLU A 190 14.72 35.04 1.28
N ILE A 191 14.88 35.94 0.31
CA ILE A 191 13.87 36.85 -0.21
C ILE A 191 13.27 36.21 -1.47
N THR A 192 11.95 35.99 -1.45
CA THR A 192 11.26 35.21 -2.48
C THR A 192 10.24 36.02 -3.28
N SER A 193 9.91 37.24 -2.84
CA SER A 193 8.90 38.11 -3.45
C SER A 193 9.24 39.60 -3.33
N GLU A 194 8.51 40.45 -4.05
CA GLU A 194 8.58 41.91 -3.87
C GLU A 194 8.02 42.35 -2.50
N ASN A 195 7.05 41.60 -1.96
CA ASN A 195 6.48 41.86 -0.64
C ASN A 195 7.50 41.64 0.47
N ASP A 196 8.33 40.61 0.34
CA ASP A 196 9.47 40.32 1.22
C ASP A 196 10.47 41.48 1.24
N LEU A 197 10.87 41.96 0.06
CA LEU A 197 11.81 43.07 -0.08
C LEU A 197 11.23 44.37 0.49
N SER A 198 9.99 44.68 0.13
CA SER A 198 9.28 45.87 0.62
C SER A 198 9.11 45.85 2.14
N ALA A 199 8.84 44.68 2.73
CA ALA A 199 8.73 44.53 4.18
C ALA A 199 10.06 44.83 4.89
N LEU A 200 11.18 44.34 4.36
CA LEU A 200 12.51 44.63 4.91
C LEU A 200 12.92 46.10 4.73
N GLU A 201 12.66 46.70 3.56
CA GLU A 201 12.92 48.13 3.30
C GLU A 201 12.08 49.01 4.25
N HIS A 202 10.81 48.65 4.44
CA HIS A 202 9.92 49.34 5.36
C HIS A 202 10.36 49.19 6.82
N TRP A 203 10.70 47.97 7.27
CA TRP A 203 11.24 47.73 8.61
C TRP A 203 12.50 48.56 8.86
N ARG A 204 13.44 48.58 7.90
CA ARG A 204 14.66 49.40 8.00
C ARG A 204 14.36 50.89 8.15
N SER A 205 13.33 51.38 7.47
CA SER A 205 12.92 52.79 7.56
C SER A 205 12.29 53.14 8.93
N GLU A 206 11.55 52.22 9.53
CA GLU A 206 10.86 52.43 10.81
C GLU A 206 11.77 52.24 12.03
N ASP A 207 12.66 51.24 11.99
CA ASP A 207 13.56 50.89 13.09
C ASP A 207 14.96 50.51 12.56
N PRO A 208 15.74 51.50 12.07
CA PRO A 208 17.03 51.24 11.44
C PRO A 208 18.02 50.59 12.42
N VAL A 209 17.97 50.93 13.70
CA VAL A 209 18.94 50.42 14.68
C VAL A 209 18.78 48.92 14.89
N LYS A 210 17.55 48.43 15.16
CA LYS A 210 17.33 47.00 15.38
C LYS A 210 17.39 46.22 14.07
N PHE A 211 16.97 46.83 12.95
CA PHE A 211 17.12 46.22 11.63
C PHE A 211 18.59 45.98 11.28
N GLU A 212 19.47 46.98 11.44
CA GLU A 212 20.91 46.78 11.17
C GLU A 212 21.55 45.77 12.13
N GLN A 213 21.11 45.74 13.39
CA GLN A 213 21.53 44.68 14.32
C GLN A 213 21.10 43.29 13.85
N PHE A 214 19.86 43.12 13.39
CA PHE A 214 19.37 41.86 12.83
C PHE A 214 20.14 41.48 11.56
N LEU A 215 20.30 42.44 10.65
CA LEU A 215 21.00 42.26 9.38
C LEU A 215 22.49 41.94 9.58
N SER A 216 23.11 42.36 10.68
CA SER A 216 24.52 42.08 10.99
C SER A 216 24.82 40.58 11.14
N TYR A 217 23.81 39.76 11.47
CA TYR A 217 23.95 38.30 11.56
C TYR A 217 24.06 37.61 10.20
N PHE A 218 23.65 38.29 9.12
CA PHE A 218 23.62 37.72 7.78
C PHE A 218 24.74 38.32 6.93
N LYS A 219 25.69 37.46 6.52
CA LYS A 219 26.72 37.84 5.54
C LYS A 219 26.19 37.76 4.11
N THR A 220 25.24 36.84 3.89
CA THR A 220 24.69 36.52 2.58
C THR A 220 23.18 36.76 2.56
N LEU A 221 22.69 37.40 1.50
CA LEU A 221 21.25 37.52 1.19
C LEU A 221 20.95 36.69 -0.07
N ARG A 222 19.97 35.81 0.05
CA ARG A 222 19.53 34.90 -1.01
C ARG A 222 18.28 35.47 -1.69
N PHE A 223 18.21 35.39 -3.01
CA PHE A 223 17.09 35.86 -3.82
C PHE A 223 16.59 34.77 -4.75
N SER A 224 15.28 34.54 -4.78
CA SER A 224 14.64 33.51 -5.60
C SER A 224 13.77 34.15 -6.68
N VAL A 225 13.89 33.76 -7.95
CA VAL A 225 13.01 34.16 -9.06
C VAL A 225 12.02 33.02 -9.33
N ASN A 226 10.82 33.17 -8.78
CA ASN A 226 9.68 32.26 -8.94
C ASN A 226 8.61 32.93 -9.84
N ASP A 227 7.61 32.19 -10.32
CA ASP A 227 6.46 32.63 -11.16
C ASP A 227 5.64 33.82 -10.61
N GLN A 228 5.99 34.33 -9.42
CA GLN A 228 5.25 35.34 -8.65
C GLN A 228 6.12 36.54 -8.21
N LEU A 229 7.43 36.57 -8.51
CA LEU A 229 8.11 37.85 -8.77
C LEU A 229 7.62 38.35 -10.16
N PRO A 230 7.69 39.64 -10.51
CA PRO A 230 6.74 40.29 -11.44
C PRO A 230 6.78 39.83 -12.92
N LEU A 231 7.34 38.67 -13.23
CA LEU A 231 7.35 38.06 -14.54
C LEU A 231 6.32 36.94 -14.60
N LYS A 232 5.09 37.28 -15.02
CA LYS A 232 4.14 36.24 -15.44
C LYS A 232 4.75 35.51 -16.64
N LEU A 233 4.40 34.24 -16.84
CA LEU A 233 4.82 33.44 -18.01
C LEU A 233 4.58 34.17 -19.36
N ALA A 234 3.59 35.06 -19.42
CA ALA A 234 3.29 35.91 -20.58
C ALA A 234 4.30 37.06 -20.81
N ASP A 235 5.09 37.42 -19.79
CA ASP A 235 6.11 38.48 -19.82
C ASP A 235 7.48 37.92 -20.25
N TRP A 236 7.71 36.61 -20.10
CA TRP A 236 8.89 35.89 -20.61
C TRP A 236 8.97 35.90 -22.15
N GLN A 237 7.82 36.11 -22.81
CA GLN A 237 7.72 36.29 -24.25
C GLN A 237 7.89 37.76 -24.69
N LYS A 238 7.90 38.73 -23.76
CA LYS A 238 7.80 40.17 -24.06
C LYS A 238 9.05 41.00 -23.71
N ASP A 239 9.82 40.64 -22.68
CA ASP A 239 11.06 41.36 -22.31
C ASP A 239 12.23 40.38 -22.09
N PRO A 240 13.48 40.70 -22.51
CA PRO A 240 14.63 39.82 -22.33
C PRO A 240 14.95 39.57 -20.84
N ILE A 241 15.20 38.32 -20.45
CA ILE A 241 15.60 37.90 -19.08
C ILE A 241 16.72 38.79 -18.51
N SER A 242 17.65 39.25 -19.35
CA SER A 242 18.74 40.18 -18.98
C SER A 242 18.24 41.50 -18.38
N LYS A 243 17.16 42.08 -18.91
CA LYS A 243 16.67 43.40 -18.50
C LYS A 243 16.03 43.37 -17.10
N VAL A 244 15.38 42.26 -16.76
CA VAL A 244 14.69 42.10 -15.47
C VAL A 244 15.69 41.78 -14.36
N LEU A 245 16.66 40.91 -14.63
CA LEU A 245 17.77 40.65 -13.71
C LEU A 245 18.57 41.94 -13.46
N LYS A 246 18.88 42.73 -14.50
CA LYS A 246 19.63 44.00 -14.40
C LYS A 246 18.95 45.03 -13.49
N ASN A 247 17.63 45.22 -13.61
CA ASN A 247 16.91 46.22 -12.82
C ASN A 247 16.73 45.83 -11.33
N ASN A 248 16.42 44.57 -11.05
CA ASN A 248 16.20 44.12 -9.67
C ASN A 248 17.52 43.98 -8.90
N PHE A 249 18.57 43.46 -9.53
CA PHE A 249 19.90 43.39 -8.90
C PHE A 249 20.49 44.78 -8.64
N ALA A 250 20.28 45.75 -9.53
CA ALA A 250 20.72 47.13 -9.30
C ALA A 250 20.07 47.72 -8.03
N ARG A 251 18.75 47.54 -7.86
CA ARG A 251 18.02 47.97 -6.65
C ARG A 251 18.56 47.29 -5.39
N LEU A 252 18.73 45.97 -5.42
CA LEU A 252 19.24 45.20 -4.29
C LEU A 252 20.66 45.59 -3.89
N ARG A 253 21.52 45.87 -4.88
CA ARG A 253 22.90 46.35 -4.67
C ARG A 253 22.92 47.73 -4.02
N THR A 254 22.01 48.63 -4.42
CA THR A 254 21.86 49.92 -3.77
C THR A 254 21.33 49.78 -2.34
N ALA A 255 20.40 48.86 -2.10
CA ALA A 255 19.83 48.63 -0.79
C ALA A 255 20.80 47.94 0.19
N TYR A 256 21.64 47.01 -0.30
CA TYR A 256 22.51 46.17 0.54
C TYR A 256 23.95 46.10 -0.03
N PRO A 257 24.69 47.22 -0.05
CA PRO A 257 25.99 47.30 -0.74
C PRO A 257 27.10 46.44 -0.11
N ASP A 258 26.98 46.11 1.18
CA ASP A 258 28.00 45.38 1.95
C ASP A 258 27.68 43.88 2.13
N LYS A 259 26.70 43.35 1.39
CA LYS A 259 26.22 41.97 1.52
C LYS A 259 26.53 41.14 0.28
N ASP A 260 26.83 39.85 0.50
CA ASP A 260 26.97 38.89 -0.59
C ASP A 260 25.57 38.55 -1.12
N LEU A 261 25.21 39.01 -2.32
CA LEU A 261 23.90 38.75 -2.95
C LEU A 261 23.96 37.46 -3.79
N LYS A 262 23.09 36.48 -3.53
CA LYS A 262 23.03 35.20 -4.27
C LYS A 262 21.68 35.01 -4.98
N LEU A 263 21.67 34.56 -6.24
CA LEU A 263 20.46 34.12 -6.94
C LEU A 263 20.25 32.62 -6.75
N VAL A 264 19.33 32.24 -5.87
CA VAL A 264 19.22 30.86 -5.36
C VAL A 264 18.02 30.09 -5.90
N ASN A 265 17.23 30.69 -6.78
CA ASN A 265 16.22 29.93 -7.50
C ASN A 265 15.90 30.61 -8.82
N LEU A 266 15.93 29.84 -9.91
CA LEU A 266 15.40 30.24 -11.19
C LEU A 266 14.54 29.08 -11.70
N THR A 267 13.22 29.24 -11.62
CA THR A 267 12.27 28.20 -12.03
C THR A 267 12.13 28.26 -13.55
N VAL A 268 12.48 27.18 -14.24
CA VAL A 268 12.35 27.06 -15.70
C VAL A 268 11.18 26.13 -16.01
N PRO A 269 10.27 26.46 -16.95
CA PRO A 269 9.18 25.56 -17.32
C PRO A 269 9.70 24.21 -17.83
N ALA A 270 8.96 23.13 -17.56
CA ALA A 270 9.31 21.80 -18.03
C ALA A 270 9.10 21.68 -19.55
N CYS A 271 10.18 21.43 -20.30
CA CYS A 271 10.19 21.35 -21.77
C CYS A 271 11.05 20.17 -22.25
N GLU A 272 10.69 19.53 -23.36
CA GLU A 272 11.56 18.52 -24.01
C GLU A 272 12.69 19.16 -24.82
N GLN A 273 12.41 20.30 -25.47
CA GLN A 273 13.40 21.09 -26.21
C GLN A 273 13.18 22.59 -26.02
N PHE A 274 14.28 23.33 -25.80
CA PHE A 274 14.31 24.79 -25.83
C PHE A 274 14.79 25.28 -27.19
N ASN A 275 13.94 26.04 -27.89
CA ASN A 275 14.30 26.71 -29.12
C ASN A 275 14.59 28.19 -28.84
N TYR A 276 15.81 28.62 -29.18
CA TYR A 276 16.29 29.99 -28.96
C TYR A 276 16.41 30.75 -30.28
N LYS A 277 15.68 31.86 -30.40
CA LYS A 277 15.86 32.83 -31.50
C LYS A 277 15.76 34.25 -30.95
N LYS A 278 16.83 35.03 -31.15
CA LYS A 278 16.88 36.50 -30.92
C LYS A 278 16.15 36.92 -29.65
N SER A 279 16.69 36.54 -28.48
CA SER A 279 16.20 36.94 -27.15
C SER A 279 14.80 36.45 -26.73
N ALA A 280 14.16 35.56 -27.50
CA ALA A 280 12.90 34.90 -27.12
C ALA A 280 13.08 33.39 -26.95
N PHE A 281 12.49 32.85 -25.88
CA PHE A 281 12.46 31.41 -25.59
C PHE A 281 11.15 30.80 -26.09
N THR A 282 11.24 29.68 -26.79
CA THR A 282 10.07 28.85 -27.15
C THR A 282 10.26 27.43 -26.61
N CYS A 283 9.20 26.89 -26.02
CA CYS A 283 9.15 25.57 -25.41
C CYS A 283 8.39 24.62 -26.33
N GLU A 284 8.99 23.48 -26.70
CA GLU A 284 8.34 22.43 -27.50
C GLU A 284 8.37 21.10 -26.72
N GLY A 285 7.21 20.42 -26.63
CA GLY A 285 7.02 19.10 -26.00
C GLY A 285 6.79 19.11 -24.48
N GLY A 286 6.05 18.12 -23.97
CA GLY A 286 5.73 17.91 -22.53
C GLY A 286 6.56 16.77 -21.90
N PRO A 287 6.90 16.83 -20.60
CA PRO A 287 8.02 16.06 -20.02
C PRO A 287 7.68 14.60 -19.70
N TRP A 288 8.60 13.67 -20.01
CA TRP A 288 8.50 12.25 -19.59
C TRP A 288 9.75 11.67 -18.88
N ASN A 289 10.89 12.37 -18.75
CA ASN A 289 12.01 11.89 -17.89
C ASN A 289 13.02 12.98 -17.43
N PHE A 290 13.74 12.66 -16.35
CA PHE A 290 14.76 13.50 -15.67
C PHE A 290 15.96 13.85 -16.57
N ALA A 291 16.43 12.93 -17.41
CA ALA A 291 17.59 13.16 -18.28
C ALA A 291 17.33 14.26 -19.33
N SER A 292 16.11 14.33 -19.85
CA SER A 292 15.67 15.40 -20.75
C SER A 292 15.65 16.76 -20.05
N GLN A 293 15.20 16.81 -18.79
CA GLN A 293 15.19 18.04 -18.00
C GLN A 293 16.61 18.53 -17.65
N THR A 294 17.53 17.62 -17.29
CA THR A 294 18.94 17.99 -17.03
C THR A 294 19.62 18.53 -18.28
N LYS A 295 19.32 17.95 -19.46
CA LYS A 295 19.84 18.42 -20.76
C LYS A 295 19.26 19.79 -21.14
N ALA A 296 17.97 20.00 -20.88
CA ALA A 296 17.26 21.26 -21.13
C ALA A 296 17.76 22.39 -20.19
N ALA A 297 17.98 22.08 -18.91
CA ALA A 297 18.63 22.97 -17.95
C ALA A 297 20.03 23.38 -18.45
N LYS A 298 20.86 22.41 -18.89
CA LYS A 298 22.19 22.67 -19.46
C LYS A 298 22.16 23.59 -20.69
N GLN A 299 21.18 23.44 -21.58
CA GLN A 299 21.01 24.31 -22.75
C GLN A 299 20.57 25.74 -22.35
N PHE A 300 19.67 25.85 -21.38
CA PHE A 300 19.28 27.13 -20.81
C PHE A 300 20.46 27.86 -20.15
N PHE A 301 21.34 27.13 -19.44
CA PHE A 301 22.58 27.68 -18.87
C PHE A 301 23.54 28.21 -19.95
N LEU A 302 23.69 27.51 -21.07
CA LEU A 302 24.51 27.99 -22.19
C LEU A 302 23.92 29.26 -22.83
N ALA A 303 22.60 29.45 -22.78
CA ALA A 303 21.93 30.66 -23.25
C ALA A 303 22.04 31.84 -22.25
N LEU A 304 22.09 31.59 -20.93
CA LEU A 304 22.42 32.63 -19.94
C LEU A 304 23.83 33.21 -20.19
N ASN A 305 24.74 32.42 -20.75
CA ASN A 305 26.11 32.80 -21.09
C ASN A 305 26.20 33.82 -22.24
N GLU A 306 25.09 34.08 -22.97
CA GLU A 306 24.99 35.10 -24.02
C GLU A 306 24.44 36.45 -23.50
N LEU A 307 24.10 36.56 -22.20
CA LEU A 307 23.64 37.81 -21.57
C LEU A 307 24.85 38.72 -21.26
N GLU A 308 24.69 40.05 -21.41
CA GLU A 308 25.78 41.05 -21.21
C GLU A 308 26.54 40.89 -19.89
N GLU A 309 27.88 41.00 -19.94
CA GLU A 309 28.84 40.79 -18.84
C GLU A 309 28.47 41.52 -17.52
N ASP A 310 27.94 42.73 -17.61
CA ASP A 310 27.65 43.59 -16.45
C ASP A 310 26.53 43.05 -15.52
N ALA A 311 25.62 42.22 -16.03
CA ALA A 311 24.52 41.67 -15.23
C ALA A 311 24.93 40.46 -14.37
N LEU A 312 26.06 39.82 -14.70
CA LEU A 312 26.49 38.52 -14.16
C LEU A 312 27.76 38.60 -13.28
N GLU A 313 28.48 39.73 -13.29
CA GLU A 313 29.77 39.92 -12.58
C GLU A 313 29.73 39.64 -11.05
N ASN A 314 28.55 39.60 -10.41
CA ASN A 314 28.42 39.37 -8.97
C ASN A 314 27.50 38.19 -8.60
N LEU A 315 27.14 37.37 -9.58
CA LEU A 315 26.31 36.19 -9.37
C LEU A 315 27.20 35.05 -8.84
N ILE A 316 27.20 34.77 -7.54
CA ILE A 316 28.15 33.80 -6.96
C ILE A 316 27.71 32.34 -7.19
N GLN A 317 26.40 32.11 -7.23
CA GLN A 317 25.80 30.77 -7.29
C GLN A 317 24.45 30.85 -8.00
N VAL A 318 24.14 29.86 -8.84
CA VAL A 318 22.81 29.68 -9.45
C VAL A 318 22.29 28.30 -9.10
N GLU A 319 21.11 28.28 -8.47
CA GLU A 319 20.36 27.07 -8.16
C GLU A 319 19.20 26.96 -9.17
N VAL A 320 19.25 25.94 -10.03
CA VAL A 320 18.16 25.64 -10.95
C VAL A 320 17.26 24.60 -10.32
N ASN A 321 16.00 24.99 -10.12
CA ASN A 321 14.94 24.07 -9.81
C ASN A 321 14.64 23.30 -11.09
N VAL A 322 15.29 22.14 -11.26
CA VAL A 322 14.88 21.18 -12.27
C VAL A 322 13.54 20.68 -11.76
N GLY A 323 12.47 21.31 -12.27
CA GLY A 323 11.13 21.04 -11.79
C GLY A 323 10.95 19.54 -11.73
N VAL A 324 10.85 19.00 -10.51
CA VAL A 324 9.99 17.86 -10.29
C VAL A 324 8.65 18.40 -10.74
N THR A 325 8.38 18.14 -12.02
CA THR A 325 7.08 18.13 -12.65
C THR A 325 6.04 17.87 -11.57
N GLN A 326 4.90 18.55 -11.67
CA GLN A 326 3.63 18.02 -11.22
C GLN A 326 3.41 16.66 -11.91
N PHE A 327 4.22 15.66 -11.57
CA PHE A 327 3.78 14.31 -11.43
C PHE A 327 2.95 14.38 -10.17
N GLU A 328 1.64 14.44 -10.33
CA GLU A 328 0.89 13.36 -9.72
C GLU A 328 1.61 12.08 -10.12
N PRO A 329 2.29 11.39 -9.19
CA PRO A 329 2.57 10.00 -9.43
C PRO A 329 1.17 9.38 -9.49
N ALA A 330 0.83 8.77 -10.62
CA ALA A 330 -0.14 7.70 -10.58
C ALA A 330 0.34 6.77 -9.46
N PHE A 331 -0.40 6.73 -8.37
CA PHE A 331 -0.12 5.88 -7.21
C PHE A 331 -0.22 4.43 -7.66
N GLU A 332 0.90 3.88 -8.11
CA GLU A 332 1.09 2.45 -8.19
C GLU A 332 1.69 2.00 -6.87
N PHE A 333 0.77 1.71 -5.96
CA PHE A 333 0.89 0.96 -4.72
C PHE A 333 2.18 0.14 -4.58
N ARG A 334 2.92 0.37 -3.48
CA ARG A 334 3.62 -0.73 -2.81
C ARG A 334 2.55 -1.59 -2.14
N ASP A 335 2.09 -2.55 -2.91
CA ASP A 335 1.16 -3.60 -2.52
C ASP A 335 1.97 -4.84 -2.12
N PRO A 336 1.72 -5.48 -0.97
CA PRO A 336 2.31 -6.78 -0.66
C PRO A 336 1.61 -7.86 -1.49
N ARG A 337 1.83 -7.85 -2.81
CA ARG A 337 1.43 -8.89 -3.76
C ARG A 337 2.59 -9.10 -4.73
N LEU A 338 3.14 -10.30 -4.67
CA LEU A 338 4.49 -10.67 -5.13
C LEU A 338 4.79 -10.39 -6.61
N PHE A 339 6.06 -10.08 -6.84
CA PHE A 339 6.73 -9.87 -8.12
C PHE A 339 6.59 -11.10 -9.03
N TYR A 340 5.80 -11.00 -10.11
CA TYR A 340 5.73 -12.05 -11.12
C TYR A 340 6.66 -11.83 -12.32
N TYR A 341 7.27 -10.66 -12.45
CA TYR A 341 8.27 -10.40 -13.49
C TYR A 341 9.37 -9.48 -12.95
N SER A 342 10.60 -9.72 -13.38
CA SER A 342 11.67 -8.72 -13.35
C SER A 342 12.06 -8.46 -14.79
N PRO A 343 12.25 -7.21 -15.22
CA PRO A 343 12.73 -6.86 -16.56
C PRO A 343 14.14 -7.40 -16.85
N ASP A 344 14.83 -7.95 -15.85
CA ASP A 344 16.12 -8.63 -16.03
C ASP A 344 15.98 -10.11 -16.41
N PHE A 345 14.78 -10.65 -16.62
CA PHE A 345 14.59 -12.04 -17.06
C PHE A 345 15.35 -12.35 -18.36
N ASP A 346 15.38 -11.42 -19.32
CA ASP A 346 16.14 -11.57 -20.57
C ASP A 346 17.66 -11.41 -20.38
N LYS A 347 18.11 -10.73 -19.30
CA LYS A 347 19.54 -10.51 -19.00
C LYS A 347 20.14 -11.62 -18.13
N LEU A 348 19.39 -12.11 -17.14
CA LEU A 348 19.74 -13.28 -16.33
C LEU A 348 19.87 -14.55 -17.19
N PHE A 349 19.05 -14.66 -18.25
CA PHE A 349 19.09 -15.75 -19.22
C PHE A 349 20.44 -15.89 -19.96
N LEU A 350 21.22 -14.81 -20.08
CA LEU A 350 22.52 -14.83 -20.76
C LEU A 350 23.72 -14.92 -19.81
N GLN A 351 23.51 -14.72 -18.50
CA GLN A 351 24.58 -14.66 -17.51
C GLN A 351 24.66 -15.94 -16.65
N GLU A 352 23.53 -16.59 -16.34
CA GLU A 352 23.49 -17.83 -15.54
C GLU A 352 23.98 -19.08 -16.29
N LEU A 353 24.27 -18.98 -17.59
CA LEU A 353 24.97 -20.03 -18.34
C LEU A 353 26.50 -20.01 -18.16
N LYS A 354 27.06 -19.05 -17.42
CA LYS A 354 28.52 -18.88 -17.32
C LYS A 354 29.13 -19.10 -15.94
N ASP A 355 28.43 -18.82 -14.85
CA ASP A 355 29.05 -18.88 -13.53
C ASP A 355 28.30 -19.84 -12.61
N GLY A 356 28.81 -21.07 -12.53
CA GLY A 356 28.39 -22.05 -11.55
C GLY A 356 29.05 -21.76 -10.20
N GLU A 357 28.37 -21.03 -9.31
CA GLU A 357 28.66 -21.08 -7.88
C GLU A 357 27.39 -21.18 -7.04
N VAL A 358 27.35 -22.21 -6.20
CA VAL A 358 26.25 -22.61 -5.34
C VAL A 358 26.41 -21.94 -3.98
N TRP A 359 25.52 -21.02 -3.63
CA TRP A 359 25.36 -20.58 -2.24
C TRP A 359 24.69 -21.69 -1.43
N LYS A 360 25.48 -22.38 -0.62
CA LYS A 360 25.00 -23.25 0.46
C LYS A 360 24.83 -22.40 1.71
N GLU A 361 23.60 -21.98 2.00
CA GLU A 361 23.21 -21.69 3.37
C GLU A 361 22.17 -22.70 3.86
N THR A 362 22.37 -23.09 5.11
CA THR A 362 21.76 -24.24 5.77
C THR A 362 20.51 -23.76 6.47
N ILE A 363 19.32 -24.07 5.95
CA ILE A 363 18.06 -23.91 6.69
C ILE A 363 17.63 -25.29 7.20
N GLN A 364 18.00 -25.58 8.45
CA GLN A 364 17.23 -26.43 9.37
C GLN A 364 16.32 -25.45 10.15
N GLU A 365 15.02 -25.67 10.37
CA GLU A 365 14.34 -26.88 10.85
C GLU A 365 12.82 -26.86 10.56
N LYS A 366 12.15 -27.94 10.91
CA LYS A 366 10.76 -28.32 10.55
C LYS A 366 9.66 -27.32 10.96
N LYS A 367 8.72 -27.11 10.03
CA LYS A 367 7.33 -26.69 10.29
C LYS A 367 6.67 -27.72 11.21
N THR A 368 6.66 -27.46 12.51
CA THR A 368 6.01 -28.35 13.49
C THR A 368 4.65 -27.76 13.84
N LEU A 369 3.60 -28.15 13.12
CA LEU A 369 2.22 -27.94 13.57
C LEU A 369 1.99 -28.86 14.79
N ILE A 370 2.04 -28.31 16.02
CA ILE A 370 1.93 -29.09 17.28
C ILE A 370 0.46 -29.40 17.65
N GLU A 371 -0.50 -29.25 16.73
CA GLU A 371 -1.78 -29.94 16.89
C GLU A 371 -1.68 -31.28 16.18
N THR A 372 -1.43 -32.34 16.94
CA THR A 372 -1.27 -33.70 16.40
C THR A 372 -2.49 -34.02 15.56
N PRO A 373 -2.34 -34.17 14.24
CA PRO A 373 -3.50 -34.38 13.39
C PRO A 373 -4.16 -35.72 13.71
N ASP A 374 -5.50 -35.79 13.62
CA ASP A 374 -6.19 -37.06 13.80
C ASP A 374 -5.74 -38.06 12.71
N PRO A 375 -5.05 -39.16 13.08
CA PRO A 375 -4.52 -40.10 12.11
C PRO A 375 -5.61 -40.88 11.38
N ASN A 376 -6.87 -40.82 11.83
CA ASN A 376 -8.00 -41.51 11.22
C ASN A 376 -8.61 -40.73 10.04
N LEU A 377 -8.25 -39.46 9.85
CA LEU A 377 -8.76 -38.64 8.74
C LEU A 377 -8.02 -38.96 7.43
N ALA A 378 -8.75 -38.85 6.31
CA ALA A 378 -8.17 -39.01 4.98
C ALA A 378 -7.11 -37.92 4.72
N LEU A 379 -5.93 -38.33 4.24
CA LEU A 379 -4.81 -37.41 4.00
C LEU A 379 -4.86 -36.83 2.57
N ALA A 380 -4.91 -35.50 2.47
CA ALA A 380 -4.60 -34.75 1.27
C ALA A 380 -3.16 -34.19 1.36
N CYS A 381 -2.34 -34.46 0.35
CA CYS A 381 -0.96 -33.96 0.29
C CYS A 381 -0.87 -32.82 -0.72
N ILE A 382 -0.19 -31.74 -0.36
CA ILE A 382 0.07 -30.59 -1.24
C ILE A 382 1.58 -30.53 -1.46
N TYR A 383 2.01 -30.90 -2.66
CA TYR A 383 3.39 -30.73 -3.07
C TYR A 383 3.57 -29.39 -3.76
N PHE A 384 4.63 -28.68 -3.41
CA PHE A 384 5.00 -27.40 -4.00
C PHE A 384 6.51 -27.32 -4.19
N ASN A 385 6.97 -26.50 -5.12
CA ASN A 385 8.38 -26.19 -5.29
C ASN A 385 8.78 -25.00 -4.39
N ALA A 386 9.77 -25.21 -3.51
CA ALA A 386 10.35 -24.14 -2.69
C ALA A 386 11.49 -23.47 -3.45
N ARG A 387 11.27 -22.33 -4.11
CA ARG A 387 12.39 -21.60 -4.74
C ARG A 387 13.31 -21.06 -3.64
N LYS A 388 14.62 -21.24 -3.82
CA LYS A 388 15.65 -20.68 -2.95
C LYS A 388 15.86 -19.19 -3.24
N GLY A 389 15.68 -18.33 -2.23
CA GLY A 389 15.84 -16.87 -2.31
C GLY A 389 14.69 -16.14 -1.61
N ASP A 390 14.53 -14.84 -1.90
CA ASP A 390 13.55 -13.94 -1.26
C ASP A 390 12.07 -14.21 -1.64
N ILE A 391 11.76 -15.24 -2.43
CA ILE A 391 10.43 -15.45 -3.04
C ILE A 391 9.89 -16.86 -2.72
N VAL A 392 8.99 -16.93 -1.73
CA VAL A 392 8.36 -18.16 -1.20
C VAL A 392 6.97 -18.48 -1.80
N ILE A 393 6.73 -18.15 -3.08
CA ILE A 393 5.40 -18.25 -3.74
C ILE A 393 4.77 -19.65 -3.62
N GLY A 394 5.56 -20.73 -3.83
CA GLY A 394 5.07 -22.10 -3.72
C GLY A 394 4.48 -22.41 -2.33
N GLU A 395 5.14 -21.94 -1.28
CA GLU A 395 4.68 -22.13 0.10
C GLU A 395 3.45 -21.28 0.43
N ILE A 396 3.37 -20.05 -0.11
CA ILE A 396 2.19 -19.20 0.03
C ILE A 396 0.98 -19.90 -0.61
N HIS A 397 1.11 -20.35 -1.87
CA HIS A 397 0.00 -21.03 -2.55
C HIS A 397 -0.40 -22.34 -1.86
N ALA A 398 0.57 -23.08 -1.31
CA ALA A 398 0.29 -24.25 -0.50
C ALA A 398 -0.49 -23.88 0.77
N THR A 399 -0.09 -22.82 1.47
CA THR A 399 -0.78 -22.30 2.66
C THR A 399 -2.23 -21.87 2.34
N LEU A 400 -2.44 -21.13 1.24
CA LEU A 400 -3.77 -20.72 0.78
C LEU A 400 -4.66 -21.93 0.45
N LEU A 401 -4.11 -22.98 -0.16
CA LEU A 401 -4.83 -24.24 -0.38
C LEU A 401 -5.14 -24.95 0.95
N MET A 402 -4.21 -25.00 1.90
CA MET A 402 -4.47 -25.59 3.22
C MET A 402 -5.61 -24.88 3.94
N ASN A 403 -5.64 -23.54 3.90
CA ASN A 403 -6.74 -22.77 4.48
C ASN A 403 -8.08 -23.10 3.82
N LEU A 404 -8.12 -23.16 2.49
CA LEU A 404 -9.33 -23.49 1.75
C LEU A 404 -9.82 -24.92 2.04
N MET A 405 -8.88 -25.85 2.23
CA MET A 405 -9.16 -27.22 2.63
C MET A 405 -9.74 -27.33 4.05
N GLY A 406 -9.60 -26.29 4.87
CA GLY A 406 -10.26 -26.17 6.17
C GLY A 406 -11.79 -26.18 6.11
N GLY A 407 -12.39 -26.00 4.93
CA GLY A 407 -13.83 -26.21 4.71
C GLY A 407 -14.26 -27.69 4.70
N PHE A 408 -13.32 -28.64 4.68
CA PHE A 408 -13.58 -30.07 4.58
C PHE A 408 -13.06 -30.81 5.82
N PRO A 409 -13.77 -30.75 6.97
CA PRO A 409 -13.27 -31.24 8.26
C PRO A 409 -13.01 -32.76 8.33
N LYS A 410 -13.42 -33.53 7.30
CA LYS A 410 -13.08 -34.96 7.17
C LYS A 410 -11.66 -35.21 6.63
N TRP A 411 -10.99 -34.15 6.19
CA TRP A 411 -9.68 -34.21 5.58
C TRP A 411 -8.62 -33.65 6.51
N ARG A 412 -7.51 -34.37 6.56
CA ARG A 412 -6.24 -33.87 7.06
C ARG A 412 -5.41 -33.43 5.88
N VAL A 413 -4.70 -32.31 6.02
CA VAL A 413 -3.88 -31.72 4.95
C VAL A 413 -2.44 -31.59 5.41
N GLU A 414 -1.50 -31.91 4.53
CA GLU A 414 -0.08 -31.71 4.75
C GLU A 414 0.54 -31.07 3.50
N ASP A 415 1.29 -29.99 3.68
CA ASP A 415 2.14 -29.40 2.66
C ASP A 415 3.55 -30.01 2.71
N ARG A 416 4.15 -30.23 1.54
CA ARG A 416 5.46 -30.87 1.38
C ARG A 416 6.25 -30.22 0.26
N ASP A 417 7.51 -29.93 0.54
CA ASP A 417 8.47 -29.48 -0.47
C ASP A 417 8.82 -30.64 -1.42
N VAL A 418 8.52 -30.48 -2.70
CA VAL A 418 8.76 -31.50 -3.74
C VAL A 418 10.25 -31.78 -3.95
N GLU A 419 11.15 -30.85 -3.60
CA GLU A 419 12.60 -31.08 -3.64
C GLU A 419 13.03 -32.19 -2.68
N LYS A 420 12.30 -32.36 -1.59
CA LYS A 420 12.57 -33.36 -0.54
C LYS A 420 11.85 -34.68 -0.80
N TYR A 421 11.15 -34.79 -1.93
CA TYR A 421 10.38 -35.97 -2.28
C TYR A 421 11.25 -37.22 -2.36
N LYS A 422 10.82 -38.28 -1.69
CA LYS A 422 11.38 -39.63 -1.80
C LYS A 422 10.37 -40.55 -2.47
N ALA A 423 10.90 -41.53 -3.20
CA ALA A 423 10.07 -42.54 -3.84
C ALA A 423 9.07 -43.14 -2.84
N SER A 424 7.83 -43.31 -3.30
CA SER A 424 6.65 -43.76 -2.55
C SER A 424 6.05 -42.80 -1.52
N ASP A 425 6.51 -41.55 -1.37
CA ASP A 425 5.91 -40.61 -0.43
C ASP A 425 4.42 -40.33 -0.73
N LEU A 426 4.03 -40.37 -2.01
CA LEU A 426 2.63 -40.24 -2.47
C LEU A 426 1.74 -41.41 -2.01
N ALA A 427 2.28 -42.58 -1.65
CA ALA A 427 1.48 -43.77 -1.35
C ALA A 427 0.53 -43.54 -0.16
N SER A 428 0.98 -42.75 0.83
CA SER A 428 0.23 -42.38 2.04
C SER A 428 -0.96 -41.44 1.77
N CYS A 429 -0.94 -40.71 0.66
CA CYS A 429 -1.93 -39.70 0.32
C CYS A 429 -3.19 -40.35 -0.28
N ARG A 430 -4.38 -39.83 0.03
CA ARG A 430 -5.64 -40.23 -0.61
C ARG A 430 -5.93 -39.40 -1.86
N VAL A 431 -5.60 -38.11 -1.80
CA VAL A 431 -5.61 -37.12 -2.89
C VAL A 431 -4.27 -36.37 -2.82
N SER A 432 -3.73 -35.97 -3.96
CA SER A 432 -2.52 -35.16 -3.99
C SER A 432 -2.61 -34.02 -5.00
N PHE A 433 -2.11 -32.87 -4.58
CA PHE A 433 -1.99 -31.66 -5.38
C PHE A 433 -0.52 -31.39 -5.65
N TYR A 434 -0.20 -30.91 -6.85
CA TYR A 434 1.11 -30.37 -7.18
C TYR A 434 0.96 -28.95 -7.72
N ILE A 435 1.45 -27.99 -6.95
CA ILE A 435 1.41 -26.57 -7.26
C ILE A 435 2.75 -26.16 -7.89
N ALA A 436 2.83 -26.15 -9.21
CA ALA A 436 4.04 -25.74 -9.93
C ALA A 436 4.06 -24.21 -10.14
N THR A 437 4.71 -23.48 -9.24
CA THR A 437 4.83 -22.01 -9.31
C THR A 437 6.09 -21.52 -10.01
N ASP A 438 7.07 -22.40 -10.21
CA ASP A 438 8.34 -22.06 -10.86
C ASP A 438 8.46 -22.71 -12.25
N TYR A 439 8.64 -21.86 -13.25
CA TYR A 439 8.81 -22.24 -14.65
C TYR A 439 10.15 -22.96 -14.94
N PHE A 440 11.16 -22.79 -14.09
CA PHE A 440 12.49 -23.40 -14.28
C PHE A 440 12.69 -24.66 -13.45
N TYR A 441 11.92 -24.82 -12.37
CA TYR A 441 12.04 -25.97 -11.51
C TYR A 441 11.52 -27.23 -12.19
N GLN A 442 12.39 -28.21 -12.46
CA GLN A 442 11.98 -29.52 -12.95
C GLN A 442 11.77 -30.49 -11.77
N PRO A 443 10.56 -31.07 -11.61
CA PRO A 443 10.34 -32.08 -10.59
C PRO A 443 11.23 -33.30 -10.81
N ASN A 444 11.71 -33.91 -9.73
CA ASN A 444 12.58 -35.08 -9.84
C ASN A 444 11.84 -36.30 -10.44
N GLU A 445 12.62 -37.22 -11.03
CA GLU A 445 12.10 -38.42 -11.71
C GLU A 445 11.28 -39.34 -10.80
N ALA A 446 11.62 -39.43 -9.51
CA ALA A 446 10.88 -40.26 -8.55
C ALA A 446 9.47 -39.73 -8.33
N PHE A 447 9.34 -38.41 -8.15
CA PHE A 447 8.04 -37.74 -8.04
C PHE A 447 7.20 -37.93 -9.29
N LEU A 448 7.77 -37.68 -10.48
CA LEU A 448 7.04 -37.83 -11.75
C LEU A 448 6.55 -39.26 -11.97
N THR A 449 7.38 -40.26 -11.68
CA THR A 449 7.01 -41.68 -11.80
C THR A 449 5.86 -42.04 -10.86
N ASP A 450 5.97 -41.67 -9.58
CA ASP A 450 4.92 -41.95 -8.60
C ASP A 450 3.62 -41.19 -8.91
N ALA A 451 3.71 -39.95 -9.41
CA ALA A 451 2.57 -39.15 -9.82
C ALA A 451 1.78 -39.83 -10.95
N VAL A 452 2.47 -40.44 -11.93
CA VAL A 452 1.84 -41.23 -13.00
C VAL A 452 1.06 -42.40 -12.40
N HIS A 453 1.70 -43.25 -11.58
CA HIS A 453 1.02 -44.39 -10.95
C HIS A 453 -0.13 -43.96 -10.02
N PHE A 454 0.05 -42.85 -9.32
CA PHE A 454 -0.94 -42.30 -8.42
C PHE A 454 -2.19 -41.84 -9.19
N SER A 455 -2.02 -41.13 -10.31
CA SER A 455 -3.12 -40.66 -11.15
C SER A 455 -3.99 -41.78 -11.73
N GLN A 456 -3.42 -42.99 -11.94
CA GLN A 456 -4.17 -44.16 -12.42
C GLN A 456 -5.13 -44.75 -11.39
N ASN A 457 -4.89 -44.50 -10.10
CA ASN A 457 -5.58 -45.20 -9.02
C ASN A 457 -6.30 -44.26 -8.03
N LYS A 458 -5.85 -43.01 -7.95
CA LYS A 458 -6.29 -41.97 -7.02
C LYS A 458 -6.41 -40.63 -7.76
N THR A 459 -6.91 -39.61 -7.05
CA THR A 459 -7.07 -38.26 -7.63
C THR A 459 -5.81 -37.44 -7.49
N PHE A 460 -5.21 -37.07 -8.62
CA PHE A 460 -4.04 -36.20 -8.72
C PHE A 460 -4.41 -34.87 -9.38
N VAL A 461 -3.92 -33.76 -8.83
CA VAL A 461 -4.20 -32.41 -9.36
C VAL A 461 -2.88 -31.73 -9.69
N TRP A 462 -2.74 -31.24 -10.91
CA TRP A 462 -1.57 -30.52 -11.39
C TRP A 462 -1.94 -29.06 -11.72
N PHE A 463 -1.20 -28.10 -11.17
CA PHE A 463 -1.36 -26.68 -11.49
C PHE A 463 -0.19 -26.16 -12.32
N ASN A 464 -0.51 -25.46 -13.40
CA ASN A 464 0.37 -24.60 -14.18
C ASN A 464 1.59 -25.30 -14.82
N TYR A 465 2.80 -24.95 -14.41
CA TYR A 465 4.05 -25.24 -15.10
C TYR A 465 4.45 -26.71 -15.04
N GLN A 466 5.45 -27.08 -15.85
CA GLN A 466 6.09 -28.41 -15.85
C GLN A 466 5.21 -29.60 -16.25
N PHE A 467 3.97 -29.37 -16.71
CA PHE A 467 3.09 -30.47 -17.11
C PHE A 467 3.65 -31.28 -18.29
N ASN A 468 4.46 -30.66 -19.16
CA ASN A 468 5.22 -31.34 -20.21
C ASN A 468 6.16 -32.43 -19.68
N HIS A 469 6.75 -32.26 -18.48
CA HIS A 469 7.59 -33.27 -17.86
C HIS A 469 6.75 -34.45 -17.33
N PHE A 470 5.57 -34.15 -16.76
CA PHE A 470 4.60 -35.18 -16.39
C PHE A 470 4.09 -35.96 -17.60
N GLU A 471 3.70 -35.28 -18.68
CA GLU A 471 3.27 -35.91 -19.93
C GLU A 471 4.35 -36.84 -20.49
N LYS A 472 5.59 -36.35 -20.62
CA LYS A 472 6.72 -37.15 -21.09
C LYS A 472 6.91 -38.41 -20.23
N LYS A 473 6.89 -38.25 -18.91
CA LYS A 473 7.06 -39.39 -17.99
C LYS A 473 5.89 -40.36 -18.07
N TYR A 474 4.67 -39.84 -18.20
CA TYR A 474 3.47 -40.63 -18.37
C TYR A 474 3.59 -41.52 -19.61
N LEU A 475 3.98 -40.97 -20.76
CA LEU A 475 4.11 -41.73 -22.00
C LEU A 475 5.14 -42.86 -21.87
N GLU A 476 6.29 -42.59 -21.25
CA GLU A 476 7.33 -43.60 -20.97
C GLU A 476 6.79 -44.77 -20.11
N VAL A 477 6.13 -44.45 -19.00
CA VAL A 477 5.61 -45.45 -18.06
C VAL A 477 4.42 -46.19 -18.67
N ALA A 478 3.52 -45.48 -19.36
CA ALA A 478 2.32 -46.05 -19.97
C ALA A 478 2.65 -47.04 -21.09
N GLU A 479 3.67 -46.77 -21.90
CA GLU A 479 4.15 -47.71 -22.93
C GLU A 479 4.72 -48.99 -22.27
N LYS A 480 5.56 -48.81 -21.26
CA LYS A 480 6.22 -49.91 -20.56
C LYS A 480 5.25 -50.81 -19.77
N GLU A 481 4.26 -50.20 -19.12
CA GLU A 481 3.36 -50.88 -18.18
C GLU A 481 1.94 -51.08 -18.72
N LYS A 482 1.69 -50.66 -19.96
CA LYS A 482 0.38 -50.75 -20.64
C LYS A 482 -0.74 -50.04 -19.86
N LEU A 483 -0.43 -48.83 -19.38
CA LEU A 483 -1.42 -47.97 -18.71
C LEU A 483 -2.39 -47.38 -19.73
N SER A 484 -3.51 -46.85 -19.25
CA SER A 484 -4.46 -46.12 -20.11
C SER A 484 -3.76 -44.91 -20.75
N PRO A 485 -4.08 -44.53 -22.01
CA PRO A 485 -3.41 -43.40 -22.65
C PRO A 485 -3.76 -42.07 -21.96
N LEU A 486 -2.80 -41.15 -21.89
CA LEU A 486 -3.06 -39.75 -21.53
C LEU A 486 -3.77 -39.08 -22.70
N GLU A 487 -4.89 -38.40 -22.43
CA GLU A 487 -5.71 -37.72 -23.45
C GLU A 487 -5.39 -36.22 -23.52
N PHE A 488 -4.52 -35.74 -22.62
CA PHE A 488 -3.93 -34.40 -22.63
C PHE A 488 -2.62 -34.38 -23.40
N SER A 489 -2.36 -33.28 -24.08
CA SER A 489 -1.03 -32.99 -24.61
C SER A 489 -0.68 -31.52 -24.41
N PHE A 490 0.41 -31.26 -23.70
CA PHE A 490 0.96 -29.92 -23.51
C PHE A 490 1.32 -29.29 -24.85
N LYS A 491 1.02 -28.00 -24.99
CA LYS A 491 1.36 -27.23 -26.18
C LYS A 491 2.40 -26.18 -25.89
N MET A 492 2.09 -25.28 -24.98
CA MET A 492 2.95 -24.14 -24.66
C MET A 492 2.50 -23.45 -23.38
N ILE A 493 3.37 -22.59 -22.86
CA ILE A 493 2.96 -21.51 -21.96
C ILE A 493 2.65 -20.29 -22.81
N HIS A 494 1.40 -19.84 -22.81
CA HIS A 494 0.99 -18.61 -23.45
C HIS A 494 1.35 -17.42 -22.55
N LYS A 495 2.09 -16.45 -23.11
CA LYS A 495 2.45 -15.18 -22.47
C LYS A 495 1.57 -14.06 -22.99
N PRO A 496 1.58 -12.86 -22.39
CA PRO A 496 0.94 -11.69 -22.98
C PRO A 496 1.42 -11.41 -24.41
N ASP A 497 0.52 -10.93 -25.27
CA ASP A 497 0.78 -10.59 -26.67
C ASP A 497 1.95 -9.61 -26.85
N SER A 498 2.14 -8.73 -25.87
CA SER A 498 3.20 -7.72 -25.83
C SER A 498 3.42 -7.23 -24.39
N GLU A 499 4.51 -6.51 -24.14
CA GLU A 499 4.65 -5.73 -22.91
C GLU A 499 3.66 -4.55 -22.90
N PRO A 500 3.02 -4.23 -21.76
CA PRO A 500 2.20 -3.04 -21.61
C PRO A 500 3.01 -1.75 -21.78
N THR A 501 2.44 -0.78 -22.48
CA THR A 501 3.02 0.56 -22.62
C THR A 501 2.14 1.59 -21.92
N PRO A 502 2.64 2.80 -21.57
CA PRO A 502 1.80 3.86 -21.01
C PRO A 502 0.58 4.21 -21.89
N THR A 503 0.66 3.94 -23.20
CA THR A 503 -0.42 4.17 -24.18
C THR A 503 -1.26 2.92 -24.48
N ASN A 504 -0.86 1.75 -23.99
CA ASN A 504 -1.57 0.48 -24.20
C ASN A 504 -1.41 -0.44 -22.98
N LEU A 505 -2.29 -0.26 -21.99
CA LEU A 505 -2.34 -1.06 -20.76
C LEU A 505 -3.05 -2.42 -20.94
N GLN A 506 -3.89 -2.55 -21.97
CA GLN A 506 -4.73 -3.73 -22.19
C GLN A 506 -4.14 -4.64 -23.26
N VAL A 507 -2.97 -5.21 -22.98
CA VAL A 507 -2.39 -6.22 -23.88
C VAL A 507 -3.23 -7.50 -23.87
N GLY A 508 -3.20 -8.24 -24.97
CA GLY A 508 -3.95 -9.50 -25.09
C GLY A 508 -3.31 -10.61 -24.25
N PHE A 509 -4.14 -11.32 -23.48
CA PHE A 509 -3.79 -12.59 -22.82
C PHE A 509 -5.09 -13.33 -22.43
N TYR A 510 -4.98 -14.55 -21.92
CA TYR A 510 -6.13 -15.31 -21.42
C TYR A 510 -6.61 -14.76 -20.09
N ARG A 511 -7.67 -13.94 -20.16
CA ARG A 511 -8.17 -13.14 -19.03
C ARG A 511 -9.50 -13.63 -18.49
N ASP A 512 -10.36 -14.14 -19.36
CA ASP A 512 -11.75 -14.44 -19.06
C ASP A 512 -11.93 -15.96 -18.99
N PHE A 513 -12.56 -16.47 -17.93
CA PHE A 513 -12.69 -17.90 -17.64
C PHE A 513 -14.17 -18.28 -17.56
N GLU A 514 -14.61 -19.08 -18.52
CA GLU A 514 -16.00 -19.51 -18.64
C GLU A 514 -16.25 -20.75 -17.79
N TYR A 515 -17.28 -20.69 -16.96
CA TYR A 515 -17.64 -21.77 -16.04
C TYR A 515 -19.15 -21.79 -15.77
N LYS A 516 -19.82 -22.90 -16.13
CA LYS A 516 -21.26 -23.13 -15.89
C LYS A 516 -22.16 -21.94 -16.31
N GLY A 517 -21.82 -21.27 -17.41
CA GLY A 517 -22.57 -20.13 -17.95
C GLY A 517 -22.26 -18.77 -17.31
N GLN A 518 -21.27 -18.71 -16.41
CA GLN A 518 -20.72 -17.46 -15.87
C GLN A 518 -19.29 -17.23 -16.41
N VAL A 519 -18.83 -15.98 -16.34
CA VAL A 519 -17.47 -15.59 -16.73
C VAL A 519 -16.76 -15.02 -15.50
N PHE A 520 -15.60 -15.57 -15.18
CA PHE A 520 -14.71 -15.12 -14.12
C PHE A 520 -13.50 -14.44 -14.73
N ASN A 521 -12.93 -13.43 -14.07
CA ASN A 521 -11.90 -12.59 -14.67
C ASN A 521 -10.65 -12.60 -13.81
N LYS A 522 -9.53 -12.94 -14.44
CA LYS A 522 -8.20 -12.76 -13.88
C LYS A 522 -7.81 -11.30 -14.04
N LEU A 523 -7.70 -10.58 -12.94
CA LEU A 523 -7.19 -9.22 -12.98
C LEU A 523 -5.68 -9.27 -13.05
N GLU A 524 -5.12 -8.59 -14.04
CA GLU A 524 -3.69 -8.37 -14.15
C GLU A 524 -3.45 -6.88 -14.29
N LYS A 525 -2.63 -6.34 -13.38
CA LYS A 525 -2.18 -4.95 -13.45
C LYS A 525 -0.69 -4.94 -13.71
N TRP A 526 -0.29 -4.11 -14.66
CA TRP A 526 1.11 -3.85 -14.94
C TRP A 526 1.63 -2.80 -13.95
N ASN A 527 2.78 -3.06 -13.37
CA ASN A 527 3.51 -2.10 -12.55
C ASN A 527 4.65 -1.51 -13.40
N PHE A 528 4.56 -0.21 -13.69
CA PHE A 528 5.54 0.47 -14.54
C PHE A 528 6.89 0.69 -13.86
N ASN A 529 6.91 0.72 -12.53
CA ASN A 529 8.13 0.91 -11.75
C ASN A 529 8.96 -0.38 -11.74
N THR A 530 8.30 -1.52 -11.50
CA THR A 530 8.95 -2.84 -11.45
C THR A 530 9.02 -3.51 -12.83
N LYS A 531 8.36 -2.95 -13.84
CA LYS A 531 8.17 -3.52 -15.19
C LYS A 531 7.68 -4.97 -15.13
N SER A 532 6.62 -5.17 -14.36
CA SER A 532 6.12 -6.50 -14.10
C SER A 532 4.63 -6.54 -13.87
N TYR A 533 4.02 -7.68 -14.16
CA TYR A 533 2.64 -7.93 -13.76
C TYR A 533 2.56 -8.21 -12.26
N MET A 534 1.48 -7.72 -11.65
CA MET A 534 1.15 -7.94 -10.25
C MET A 534 0.69 -9.38 -9.97
N ALA A 535 0.25 -10.12 -10.98
CA ALA A 535 0.04 -11.56 -10.93
C ALA A 535 0.61 -12.20 -12.22
N SER A 536 0.65 -13.53 -12.30
CA SER A 536 1.18 -14.24 -13.47
C SER A 536 0.13 -14.23 -14.58
N PRO A 537 0.28 -13.49 -15.70
CA PRO A 537 -0.70 -13.48 -16.80
C PRO A 537 -0.64 -14.74 -17.67
N GLU A 538 0.34 -15.63 -17.43
CA GLU A 538 0.55 -16.85 -18.20
C GLU A 538 -0.62 -17.82 -18.10
N LEU A 539 -0.73 -18.66 -19.13
CA LEU A 539 -1.56 -19.85 -19.12
C LEU A 539 -0.83 -21.02 -19.79
N ALA A 540 -0.68 -22.13 -19.07
CA ALA A 540 -0.27 -23.41 -19.63
C ALA A 540 -1.41 -24.03 -20.45
N ILE A 541 -1.18 -24.18 -21.76
CA ILE A 541 -2.18 -24.67 -22.71
C ILE A 541 -1.98 -26.16 -22.97
N VAL A 542 -3.07 -26.91 -22.87
CA VAL A 542 -3.17 -28.31 -23.31
C VAL A 542 -4.17 -28.44 -24.45
N SER A 543 -3.90 -29.37 -25.36
CA SER A 543 -4.87 -29.86 -26.34
C SER A 543 -5.43 -31.21 -25.92
N LEU A 544 -6.66 -31.50 -26.32
CA LEU A 544 -7.27 -32.82 -26.13
C LEU A 544 -7.08 -33.69 -27.37
N SER A 545 -6.90 -35.00 -27.16
CA SER A 545 -6.92 -36.00 -28.25
C SER A 545 -8.25 -35.99 -29.01
N ALA A 546 -8.32 -36.43 -30.27
CA ALA A 546 -9.57 -36.36 -31.06
C ALA A 546 -10.73 -37.24 -30.53
N ALA A 547 -10.42 -38.34 -29.83
CA ALA A 547 -11.43 -39.27 -29.31
C ALA A 547 -11.91 -38.93 -27.89
N HIS A 548 -11.00 -38.44 -27.04
CA HIS A 548 -11.15 -38.00 -25.63
C HIS A 548 -12.38 -38.49 -24.82
N PRO A 549 -12.73 -39.80 -24.80
CA PRO A 549 -13.98 -40.27 -24.22
C PRO A 549 -14.00 -40.22 -22.68
N ASN A 550 -12.82 -40.13 -22.05
CA ASN A 550 -12.68 -40.11 -20.59
C ASN A 550 -12.32 -38.72 -20.05
N THR A 551 -12.30 -37.72 -20.93
CA THR A 551 -11.91 -36.36 -20.59
C THR A 551 -13.12 -35.43 -20.54
N THR A 552 -13.11 -34.50 -19.60
CA THR A 552 -14.11 -33.43 -19.49
C THR A 552 -13.39 -32.10 -19.30
N VAL A 553 -13.75 -31.10 -20.11
CA VAL A 553 -13.34 -29.71 -19.88
C VAL A 553 -14.34 -29.10 -18.91
N LEU A 554 -13.87 -28.72 -17.73
CA LEU A 554 -14.70 -28.14 -16.68
C LEU A 554 -14.81 -26.62 -16.83
N SER A 555 -13.77 -25.96 -17.36
CA SER A 555 -13.74 -24.52 -17.61
C SER A 555 -12.90 -24.20 -18.85
N LEU A 556 -13.28 -23.15 -19.57
CA LEU A 556 -12.55 -22.62 -20.72
C LEU A 556 -11.90 -21.28 -20.35
N ALA A 557 -10.71 -21.00 -20.86
CA ALA A 557 -10.12 -19.67 -20.86
C ALA A 557 -10.32 -19.03 -22.23
N ARG A 558 -10.70 -17.75 -22.25
CA ARG A 558 -10.88 -16.93 -23.45
C ARG A 558 -9.89 -15.78 -23.44
N HIS A 559 -9.22 -15.62 -24.57
CA HIS A 559 -8.24 -14.58 -24.81
C HIS A 559 -8.92 -13.21 -24.98
N SER A 560 -8.38 -12.18 -24.32
CA SER A 560 -9.03 -10.86 -24.19
C SER A 560 -9.09 -10.05 -25.49
N LYS A 561 -8.24 -10.39 -26.48
CA LYS A 561 -8.09 -9.62 -27.73
C LYS A 561 -8.73 -10.29 -28.94
N ASP A 562 -8.43 -11.56 -29.18
CA ASP A 562 -8.90 -12.30 -30.36
C ASP A 562 -10.08 -13.25 -30.06
N ASN A 563 -10.49 -13.35 -28.79
CA ASN A 563 -11.55 -14.24 -28.30
C ASN A 563 -11.31 -15.73 -28.58
N SER A 564 -10.07 -16.14 -28.87
CA SER A 564 -9.71 -17.55 -28.94
C SER A 564 -9.95 -18.23 -27.59
N VAL A 565 -10.40 -19.49 -27.63
CA VAL A 565 -10.73 -20.28 -26.42
C VAL A 565 -9.84 -21.50 -26.32
N THR A 566 -9.48 -21.85 -25.08
CA THR A 566 -8.66 -23.03 -24.76
C THR A 566 -9.14 -23.66 -23.44
N PRO A 567 -8.95 -24.97 -23.21
CA PRO A 567 -9.25 -25.57 -21.91
C PRO A 567 -8.47 -24.90 -20.78
N TYR A 568 -9.16 -24.48 -19.72
CA TYR A 568 -8.55 -24.00 -18.48
C TYR A 568 -8.40 -25.12 -17.46
N ILE A 569 -9.51 -25.79 -17.15
CA ILE A 569 -9.56 -26.92 -16.21
C ILE A 569 -9.99 -28.15 -16.99
N SER A 570 -9.13 -29.16 -17.01
CA SER A 570 -9.40 -30.42 -17.68
C SER A 570 -9.32 -31.58 -16.70
N GLN A 571 -10.26 -32.51 -16.79
CA GLN A 571 -10.31 -33.72 -15.97
C GLN A 571 -10.23 -34.95 -16.87
N GLN A 572 -9.34 -35.90 -16.58
CA GLN A 572 -9.31 -37.21 -17.21
C GLN A 572 -9.52 -38.30 -16.17
N LYS A 573 -10.46 -39.21 -16.43
CA LYS A 573 -10.73 -40.37 -15.56
C LYS A 573 -9.99 -41.61 -16.06
N PHE A 574 -9.42 -42.37 -15.13
CA PHE A 574 -8.76 -43.65 -15.37
C PHE A 574 -9.47 -44.75 -14.58
N GLY A 575 -10.18 -45.63 -15.30
CA GLY A 575 -10.94 -46.70 -14.68
C GLY A 575 -11.98 -46.18 -13.67
N ARG A 576 -12.08 -46.83 -12.50
CA ARG A 576 -13.07 -46.48 -11.47
C ARG A 576 -12.62 -45.41 -10.47
N SER A 577 -11.31 -45.25 -10.26
CA SER A 577 -10.78 -44.45 -9.15
C SER A 577 -9.63 -43.52 -9.50
N GLY A 578 -8.97 -43.72 -10.65
CA GLY A 578 -7.95 -42.81 -11.15
C GLY A 578 -8.57 -41.56 -11.75
N ASN A 579 -7.96 -40.42 -11.45
CA ASN A 579 -8.50 -39.13 -11.85
C ASN A 579 -7.37 -38.10 -11.88
N LEU A 580 -7.18 -37.45 -13.02
CA LEU A 580 -6.18 -36.41 -13.21
C LEU A 580 -6.87 -35.10 -13.54
N PHE A 581 -6.66 -34.09 -12.70
CA PHE A 581 -7.04 -32.72 -13.00
C PHE A 581 -5.82 -31.92 -13.42
N PHE A 582 -5.96 -31.14 -14.49
CA PHE A 582 -4.99 -30.16 -14.93
C PHE A 582 -5.63 -28.77 -14.90
N PHE A 583 -4.94 -27.84 -14.25
CA PHE A 583 -5.26 -26.41 -14.23
C PHE A 583 -4.18 -25.67 -15.02
N GLY A 584 -4.61 -24.87 -16.00
CA GLY A 584 -3.71 -24.11 -16.85
C GLY A 584 -2.90 -23.04 -16.12
N ASP A 585 -3.24 -22.68 -14.88
CA ASP A 585 -2.42 -21.81 -14.04
C ASP A 585 -2.58 -22.14 -12.55
N THR A 586 -2.01 -21.29 -11.68
CA THR A 586 -2.29 -21.34 -10.25
C THR A 586 -3.42 -20.36 -9.90
N PRO A 587 -4.57 -20.84 -9.39
CA PRO A 587 -5.72 -19.98 -9.08
C PRO A 587 -5.49 -19.06 -7.87
N PHE A 588 -4.31 -19.10 -7.27
CA PHE A 588 -3.90 -18.28 -6.12
C PHE A 588 -3.01 -17.10 -6.52
N SER A 589 -2.59 -17.02 -7.80
CA SER A 589 -1.74 -15.92 -8.27
C SER A 589 -2.42 -14.55 -8.12
N PHE A 590 -3.75 -14.56 -8.10
CA PHE A 590 -4.62 -13.45 -7.80
C PHE A 590 -5.87 -14.02 -7.12
N ILE A 591 -6.52 -13.25 -6.24
CA ILE A 591 -7.76 -13.64 -5.58
C ILE A 591 -8.66 -12.40 -5.52
N HIS A 592 -9.89 -12.54 -6.04
CA HIS A 592 -10.92 -11.51 -6.02
C HIS A 592 -12.31 -12.16 -6.05
N TYR A 593 -13.35 -11.38 -5.72
CA TYR A 593 -14.75 -11.80 -5.70
C TYR A 593 -15.28 -12.32 -7.05
N GLU A 594 -14.51 -12.15 -8.11
CA GLU A 594 -14.90 -12.48 -9.48
C GLU A 594 -13.85 -13.27 -10.24
N ASP A 595 -12.80 -13.69 -9.54
CA ASP A 595 -11.69 -14.40 -10.15
C ASP A 595 -11.98 -15.90 -10.29
N ARG A 596 -11.26 -16.54 -11.22
CA ARG A 596 -11.26 -17.99 -11.45
C ARG A 596 -10.87 -18.80 -10.22
N TYR A 597 -10.28 -18.16 -9.20
CA TYR A 597 -10.17 -18.71 -7.85
C TYR A 597 -11.48 -19.36 -7.37
N LEU A 598 -12.62 -18.71 -7.60
CA LEU A 598 -13.93 -19.24 -7.23
C LEU A 598 -14.29 -20.51 -8.00
N ILE A 599 -13.92 -20.62 -9.28
CA ILE A 599 -14.10 -21.86 -10.05
C ILE A 599 -13.35 -23.00 -9.38
N PHE A 600 -12.10 -22.77 -8.98
CA PHE A 600 -11.31 -23.77 -8.27
C PHE A 600 -11.98 -24.21 -6.96
N THR A 601 -12.53 -23.28 -6.19
CA THR A 601 -13.24 -23.62 -4.94
C THR A 601 -14.46 -24.52 -5.16
N ASP A 602 -15.17 -24.39 -6.30
CA ASP A 602 -16.27 -25.30 -6.63
C ASP A 602 -15.78 -26.67 -7.09
N VAL A 603 -14.74 -26.71 -7.93
CA VAL A 603 -14.16 -27.97 -8.43
C VAL A 603 -13.54 -28.79 -7.30
N LEU A 604 -13.12 -28.15 -6.21
CA LEU A 604 -12.53 -28.82 -5.05
C LEU A 604 -13.47 -29.86 -4.40
N TRP A 605 -14.79 -29.65 -4.44
CA TRP A 605 -15.77 -30.65 -4.00
C TRP A 605 -15.65 -31.96 -4.79
N ASP A 606 -15.48 -31.86 -6.11
CA ASP A 606 -15.38 -33.02 -7.01
C ASP A 606 -14.01 -33.70 -6.89
N ILE A 607 -12.94 -32.92 -6.66
CA ILE A 607 -11.59 -33.43 -6.40
C ILE A 607 -11.56 -34.30 -5.13
N LEU A 608 -12.23 -33.85 -4.07
CA LEU A 608 -12.27 -34.56 -2.79
C LEU A 608 -13.36 -35.64 -2.74
N GLY A 609 -14.28 -35.67 -3.71
CA GLY A 609 -15.43 -36.57 -3.69
C GLY A 609 -16.39 -36.29 -2.54
N GLU A 610 -16.46 -35.04 -2.08
CA GLU A 610 -17.38 -34.59 -1.04
C GLU A 610 -18.67 -34.06 -1.66
N THR A 611 -19.76 -34.14 -0.91
CA THR A 611 -21.07 -33.61 -1.36
C THR A 611 -21.22 -32.17 -0.89
N PRO A 612 -21.28 -31.19 -1.79
CA PRO A 612 -21.50 -29.80 -1.41
C PRO A 612 -22.95 -29.56 -0.98
N SER A 613 -23.15 -28.51 -0.17
CA SER A 613 -24.49 -27.93 0.01
C SER A 613 -24.95 -27.28 -1.30
N THR A 614 -26.20 -27.56 -1.70
CA THR A 614 -26.86 -26.89 -2.82
C THR A 614 -27.72 -25.72 -2.37
N GLU A 615 -27.87 -25.50 -1.06
CA GLU A 615 -28.60 -24.36 -0.52
C GLU A 615 -27.85 -23.06 -0.82
N LYS A 616 -28.55 -22.10 -1.43
CA LYS A 616 -28.07 -20.75 -1.64
C LYS A 616 -28.35 -19.93 -0.39
N ARG A 617 -27.30 -19.54 0.33
CA ARG A 617 -27.42 -18.79 1.59
C ARG A 617 -26.82 -17.40 1.44
N ALA A 618 -27.41 -16.42 2.14
CA ALA A 618 -26.90 -15.06 2.19
C ALA A 618 -26.71 -14.56 3.63
N LEU A 619 -25.78 -13.64 3.81
CA LEU A 619 -25.51 -12.93 5.06
C LEU A 619 -25.42 -11.42 4.80
N VAL A 620 -25.88 -10.63 5.76
CA VAL A 620 -25.69 -9.18 5.79
C VAL A 620 -25.20 -8.75 7.16
N ARG A 621 -24.14 -7.95 7.18
CA ARG A 621 -23.58 -7.32 8.38
C ARG A 621 -23.70 -5.80 8.30
N LEU A 622 -24.15 -5.18 9.38
CA LEU A 622 -24.00 -3.74 9.60
C LEU A 622 -22.64 -3.50 10.25
N GLU A 623 -21.72 -2.83 9.56
CA GLU A 623 -20.32 -2.64 9.99
C GLU A 623 -20.06 -1.25 10.59
N ASP A 624 -18.94 -1.12 11.30
CA ASP A 624 -18.49 0.09 12.01
C ASP A 624 -19.57 0.70 12.92
N VAL A 625 -20.27 -0.15 13.68
CA VAL A 625 -21.27 0.32 14.64
C VAL A 625 -20.62 0.62 15.98
N GLY A 626 -20.41 1.90 16.27
CA GLY A 626 -19.73 2.41 17.46
C GLY A 626 -20.33 3.71 18.00
N GLY A 627 -19.54 4.45 18.78
CA GLY A 627 -20.02 5.66 19.47
C GLY A 627 -20.34 6.84 18.56
N ASN A 628 -19.81 6.85 17.33
CA ASN A 628 -20.06 7.84 16.28
C ASN A 628 -21.24 7.47 15.36
N SER A 629 -21.88 6.31 15.54
CA SER A 629 -22.98 5.89 14.68
C SER A 629 -24.28 6.65 14.98
N SER A 630 -25.06 6.98 13.95
CA SER A 630 -26.39 7.59 14.15
C SER A 630 -27.41 6.54 14.61
N ALA A 631 -27.90 6.68 15.85
CA ALA A 631 -28.96 5.82 16.39
C ALA A 631 -30.26 5.85 15.54
N ALA A 632 -30.57 7.00 14.94
CA ALA A 632 -31.73 7.13 14.06
C ALA A 632 -31.55 6.35 12.74
N ASN A 633 -30.37 6.43 12.13
CA ASN A 633 -30.06 5.69 10.90
C ASN A 633 -30.03 4.18 11.17
N LEU A 634 -29.38 3.77 12.26
CA LEU A 634 -29.39 2.38 12.73
C LEU A 634 -30.82 1.87 12.93
N ARG A 635 -31.70 2.66 13.55
CA ARG A 635 -33.10 2.27 13.75
C ARG A 635 -33.82 2.01 12.44
N ARG A 636 -33.66 2.87 11.43
CA ARG A 636 -34.29 2.71 10.11
C ARG A 636 -33.87 1.40 9.43
N VAL A 637 -32.58 1.07 9.52
CA VAL A 637 -32.00 -0.11 8.88
C VAL A 637 -32.40 -1.39 9.62
N VAL A 638 -32.36 -1.36 10.96
CA VAL A 638 -32.84 -2.44 11.82
C VAL A 638 -34.32 -2.73 11.59
N ASP A 639 -35.15 -1.69 11.50
CA ASP A 639 -36.59 -1.84 11.22
C ASP A 639 -36.79 -2.52 9.86
N TYR A 640 -36.13 -2.02 8.81
CA TYR A 640 -36.19 -2.60 7.48
C TYR A 640 -35.75 -4.08 7.43
N LEU A 641 -34.58 -4.41 8.00
CA LEU A 641 -34.07 -5.78 7.97
C LEU A 641 -34.96 -6.76 8.76
N ALA A 642 -35.45 -6.33 9.93
CA ALA A 642 -36.34 -7.15 10.74
C ALA A 642 -37.73 -7.33 10.10
N ASP A 643 -38.33 -6.26 9.57
CA ASP A 643 -39.66 -6.30 8.94
C ASP A 643 -39.65 -7.02 7.59
N SER A 644 -38.52 -7.01 6.87
CA SER A 644 -38.31 -7.82 5.66
C SER A 644 -37.92 -9.28 5.95
N HIS A 645 -37.94 -9.69 7.23
CA HIS A 645 -37.55 -11.01 7.71
C HIS A 645 -36.16 -11.45 7.21
N THR A 646 -35.21 -10.52 7.24
CA THR A 646 -33.83 -10.73 6.80
C THR A 646 -32.93 -10.85 8.03
N PRO A 647 -32.48 -12.06 8.43
CA PRO A 647 -31.49 -12.20 9.49
C PRO A 647 -30.23 -11.37 9.20
N PHE A 648 -29.73 -10.68 10.22
CA PHE A 648 -28.60 -9.75 10.09
C PHE A 648 -27.74 -9.73 11.35
N SER A 649 -26.48 -9.30 11.17
CA SER A 649 -25.53 -9.09 12.27
C SER A 649 -25.08 -7.64 12.35
N ILE A 650 -24.59 -7.24 13.52
CA ILE A 650 -24.02 -5.92 13.79
C ILE A 650 -22.58 -6.07 14.29
N ALA A 651 -21.61 -5.59 13.51
CA ALA A 651 -20.22 -5.42 13.91
C ALA A 651 -20.10 -4.23 14.86
N THR A 652 -19.98 -4.55 16.15
CA THR A 652 -20.02 -3.54 17.22
C THR A 652 -18.62 -3.29 17.76
N ILE A 653 -18.26 -2.01 17.81
CA ILE A 653 -17.02 -1.49 18.39
C ILE A 653 -17.32 -1.10 19.85
N PRO A 654 -16.92 -1.90 20.85
CA PRO A 654 -17.40 -1.74 22.22
C PRO A 654 -16.89 -0.47 22.92
N TYR A 655 -15.84 0.17 22.41
CA TYR A 655 -15.34 1.47 22.86
C TYR A 655 -15.40 2.50 21.75
N TYR A 656 -15.72 3.73 22.13
CA TYR A 656 -15.53 4.89 21.28
C TYR A 656 -14.24 5.59 21.66
N SER A 657 -13.41 5.84 20.65
CA SER A 657 -12.21 6.65 20.73
C SER A 657 -12.24 7.79 19.71
N ASN A 658 -11.75 8.95 20.13
CA ASN A 658 -11.30 10.04 19.28
C ASN A 658 -10.03 10.60 19.93
N VAL A 659 -8.87 10.13 19.48
CA VAL A 659 -7.58 10.37 20.14
C VAL A 659 -7.15 11.84 20.09
N TYR A 660 -7.58 12.60 19.08
CA TYR A 660 -7.14 13.99 18.88
C TYR A 660 -8.18 15.07 19.21
N GLY A 661 -9.45 14.69 19.38
CA GLY A 661 -10.54 15.65 19.44
C GLY A 661 -10.82 16.27 18.06
N THR A 662 -12.07 16.40 17.65
CA THR A 662 -12.38 17.08 16.38
C THR A 662 -12.24 18.59 16.54
N SER A 663 -11.27 19.19 15.86
CA SER A 663 -11.27 20.63 15.58
C SER A 663 -12.28 20.92 14.48
N THR A 664 -13.43 21.48 14.85
CA THR A 664 -14.25 22.27 13.93
C THR A 664 -14.62 23.57 14.63
N ASP A 665 -14.91 24.61 13.86
CA ASP A 665 -15.13 26.02 14.26
C ASP A 665 -16.27 26.28 15.28
N SER A 666 -16.77 25.24 15.96
CA SER A 666 -17.91 25.27 16.88
C SER A 666 -17.65 24.54 18.20
N GLY A 667 -16.54 24.86 18.87
CA GLY A 667 -16.25 24.45 20.25
C GLY A 667 -15.68 23.04 20.36
N GLY A 668 -14.36 22.95 20.60
CA GLY A 668 -13.61 21.69 20.57
C GLY A 668 -14.21 20.57 21.44
N VAL A 669 -14.16 19.35 20.91
CA VAL A 669 -14.45 18.13 21.67
C VAL A 669 -13.12 17.61 22.21
N GLU A 670 -13.00 17.49 23.53
CA GLU A 670 -11.85 16.86 24.19
C GLU A 670 -11.63 15.43 23.67
N PRO A 671 -10.38 14.90 23.67
CA PRO A 671 -10.14 13.50 23.40
C PRO A 671 -11.02 12.61 24.27
N LEU A 672 -11.69 11.64 23.65
CA LEU A 672 -12.64 10.77 24.32
C LEU A 672 -12.21 9.32 24.13
N TYR A 673 -12.14 8.57 25.23
CA TYR A 673 -12.02 7.11 25.22
C TYR A 673 -13.00 6.55 26.25
N LYS A 674 -14.12 5.96 25.80
CA LYS A 674 -15.15 5.46 26.72
C LYS A 674 -15.93 4.26 26.15
N PRO A 675 -16.39 3.34 27.00
CA PRO A 675 -17.22 2.23 26.56
C PRO A 675 -18.60 2.72 26.09
N LEU A 676 -19.21 1.99 25.15
CA LEU A 676 -20.55 2.32 24.63
C LEU A 676 -21.65 2.32 25.71
N THR A 677 -21.42 1.65 26.85
CA THR A 677 -22.34 1.67 28.00
C THR A 677 -22.56 3.08 28.56
N LEU A 678 -21.62 4.01 28.33
CA LEU A 678 -21.70 5.43 28.71
C LEU A 678 -22.22 6.33 27.59
N ILE A 679 -22.75 5.76 26.50
CA ILE A 679 -23.40 6.47 25.40
C ILE A 679 -24.86 6.00 25.33
N PRO A 680 -25.80 6.67 26.02
CA PRO A 680 -27.17 6.19 26.20
C PRO A 680 -27.92 5.89 24.89
N GLU A 681 -27.74 6.73 23.87
CA GLU A 681 -28.38 6.59 22.56
C GLU A 681 -27.93 5.30 21.88
N ILE A 682 -26.62 5.04 21.88
CA ILE A 682 -26.03 3.83 21.27
C ILE A 682 -26.41 2.58 22.07
N ASN A 683 -26.32 2.62 23.40
CA ASN A 683 -26.77 1.51 24.26
C ASN A 683 -28.26 1.18 24.02
N GLY A 684 -29.10 2.21 23.90
CA GLY A 684 -30.53 2.07 23.60
C GLY A 684 -30.79 1.40 22.25
N ILE A 685 -30.14 1.87 21.18
CA ILE A 685 -30.36 1.31 19.84
C ILE A 685 -29.79 -0.11 19.69
N LEU A 686 -28.68 -0.46 20.34
CA LEU A 686 -28.15 -1.83 20.32
C LEU A 686 -29.07 -2.80 21.07
N ARG A 687 -29.65 -2.39 22.21
CA ARG A 687 -30.67 -3.19 22.92
C ARG A 687 -31.94 -3.36 22.08
N TYR A 688 -32.35 -2.30 21.38
CA TYR A 688 -33.46 -2.36 20.42
C TYR A 688 -33.18 -3.34 19.29
N ALA A 689 -32.01 -3.26 18.64
CA ALA A 689 -31.60 -4.16 17.59
C ALA A 689 -31.58 -5.63 18.06
N LYS A 690 -31.06 -5.88 19.27
CA LYS A 690 -31.10 -7.21 19.90
C LYS A 690 -32.54 -7.72 20.06
N ALA A 691 -33.46 -6.88 20.54
CA ALA A 691 -34.88 -7.24 20.68
C ALA A 691 -35.57 -7.49 19.32
N ARG A 692 -35.02 -6.95 18.23
CA ARG A 692 -35.47 -7.14 16.85
C ARG A 692 -34.76 -8.29 16.13
N GLY A 693 -33.94 -9.08 16.84
CA GLY A 693 -33.33 -10.31 16.32
C GLY A 693 -31.92 -10.16 15.75
N ALA A 694 -31.25 -9.03 15.99
CA ALA A 694 -29.86 -8.84 15.55
C ALA A 694 -28.89 -9.81 16.26
N ASN A 695 -27.99 -10.41 15.49
CA ASN A 695 -26.76 -11.03 16.00
C ASN A 695 -25.66 -9.97 16.16
N PHE A 696 -24.66 -10.24 16.99
CA PHE A 696 -23.59 -9.28 17.27
C PHE A 696 -22.22 -9.89 16.98
N ILE A 697 -21.32 -9.05 16.48
CA ILE A 697 -19.93 -9.38 16.21
C ILE A 697 -19.05 -8.44 17.04
N PHE A 698 -18.02 -9.00 17.67
CA PHE A 698 -17.01 -8.23 18.40
C PHE A 698 -16.02 -7.71 17.35
N HIS A 699 -16.19 -6.44 16.95
CA HIS A 699 -15.47 -5.84 15.85
C HIS A 699 -14.41 -4.86 16.36
N GLY A 700 -13.17 -5.35 16.54
CA GLY A 700 -12.16 -4.62 17.29
C GLY A 700 -12.61 -4.29 18.72
N VAL A 701 -11.80 -3.54 19.46
CA VAL A 701 -12.18 -2.98 20.76
C VAL A 701 -12.51 -1.51 20.61
N SER A 702 -11.63 -0.75 19.96
CA SER A 702 -11.80 0.70 19.77
C SER A 702 -11.35 1.20 18.40
N HIS A 703 -10.82 0.32 17.55
CA HIS A 703 -10.09 0.67 16.33
C HIS A 703 -8.85 1.53 16.59
N GLN A 704 -8.17 1.43 17.74
CA GLN A 704 -7.03 2.31 18.07
C GLN A 704 -5.84 1.53 18.61
N GLY A 705 -4.65 1.84 18.11
CA GLY A 705 -3.38 1.21 18.48
C GLY A 705 -2.69 1.84 19.70
N GLY A 706 -3.46 2.39 20.65
CA GLY A 706 -2.91 3.20 21.75
C GLY A 706 -2.62 4.63 21.33
N ASP A 707 -1.37 5.09 21.50
CA ASP A 707 -0.94 6.45 21.13
C ASP A 707 -0.56 6.58 19.64
N HIS A 708 -0.63 5.48 18.87
CA HIS A 708 -0.31 5.44 17.45
C HIS A 708 -1.54 5.72 16.60
N ILE A 709 -1.37 6.51 15.53
CA ILE A 709 -2.30 6.48 14.39
C ILE A 709 -1.95 5.24 13.59
N CYS A 710 -2.86 4.28 13.59
CA CYS A 710 -2.66 2.97 12.97
C CYS A 710 -3.61 2.83 11.78
N GLY A 711 -3.73 3.90 10.99
CA GLY A 711 -4.74 4.06 9.96
C GLY A 711 -4.83 5.48 9.41
N TYR A 712 -5.97 6.13 9.64
CA TYR A 712 -6.34 7.37 8.96
C TYR A 712 -6.40 8.57 9.91
N ASP A 713 -7.21 8.52 10.97
CA ASP A 713 -7.60 9.73 11.70
C ASP A 713 -7.68 9.59 13.24
N GLY A 714 -7.48 8.38 13.78
CA GLY A 714 -7.56 8.16 15.23
C GLY A 714 -8.99 8.18 15.80
N ILE A 715 -10.01 8.07 14.94
CA ILE A 715 -11.43 7.90 15.32
C ILE A 715 -11.83 6.44 15.17
N SER A 716 -12.67 5.94 16.09
CA SER A 716 -13.21 4.58 15.99
C SER A 716 -13.93 4.33 14.65
N GLY A 717 -13.64 3.18 14.03
CA GLY A 717 -14.08 2.80 12.68
C GLY A 717 -13.03 3.07 11.59
N ALA A 718 -12.14 4.05 11.76
CA ALA A 718 -11.17 4.39 10.72
C ALA A 718 -9.90 3.54 10.78
N ASP A 719 -9.34 3.36 11.97
CA ASP A 719 -8.00 2.81 12.17
C ASP A 719 -7.98 1.27 12.33
N PHE A 720 -6.81 0.63 12.20
CA PHE A 720 -6.69 -0.84 12.12
C PHE A 720 -6.53 -1.56 13.47
N GLU A 721 -6.28 -0.84 14.57
CA GLU A 721 -6.09 -1.35 15.95
C GLU A 721 -4.90 -2.28 16.19
N PHE A 722 -4.77 -3.35 15.40
CA PHE A 722 -3.80 -4.43 15.53
C PHE A 722 -2.73 -4.41 14.42
N TRP A 723 -2.67 -3.31 13.65
CA TRP A 723 -1.78 -3.21 12.50
C TRP A 723 -1.36 -1.77 12.24
N MET A 724 -0.05 -1.54 12.03
CA MET A 724 0.46 -0.24 11.63
C MET A 724 0.29 -0.06 10.13
N TYR A 725 -0.59 0.87 9.76
CA TYR A 725 -0.74 1.35 8.39
C TYR A 725 -0.29 2.82 8.33
N PRO A 726 0.50 3.24 7.31
CA PRO A 726 0.85 2.51 6.08
C PRO A 726 2.11 1.63 6.16
N GLU A 727 2.75 1.51 7.33
CA GLU A 727 4.00 0.75 7.51
C GLU A 727 3.88 -0.72 7.13
N ASN A 728 2.66 -1.28 7.19
CA ASN A 728 2.35 -2.67 6.95
C ASN A 728 3.15 -3.63 7.84
N THR A 729 3.12 -3.33 9.14
CA THR A 729 3.74 -4.16 10.18
C THR A 729 2.78 -4.39 11.35
N PRO A 730 3.01 -5.43 12.16
CA PRO A 730 2.36 -5.53 13.47
C PRO A 730 2.58 -4.28 14.33
N MET A 731 1.70 -4.08 15.31
CA MET A 731 1.88 -3.03 16.32
C MET A 731 3.20 -3.22 17.09
N PRO A 732 3.92 -2.15 17.46
CA PRO A 732 5.12 -2.26 18.28
C PRO A 732 4.93 -2.98 19.61
N GLU A 733 3.72 -2.87 20.19
CA GLU A 733 3.31 -3.48 21.46
C GLU A 733 2.79 -4.92 21.33
N ASP A 734 2.73 -5.45 20.09
CA ASP A 734 2.09 -6.73 19.79
C ASP A 734 2.65 -7.86 20.66
N SER A 735 1.76 -8.39 21.50
CA SER A 735 2.05 -9.44 22.47
C SER A 735 0.75 -10.03 23.00
N VAL A 736 0.81 -11.29 23.47
CA VAL A 736 -0.34 -11.95 24.11
C VAL A 736 -0.95 -11.09 25.22
N SER A 737 -0.12 -10.47 26.06
CA SER A 737 -0.59 -9.62 27.16
C SER A 737 -1.31 -8.36 26.70
N TRP A 738 -0.79 -7.71 25.65
CA TRP A 738 -1.36 -6.48 25.13
C TRP A 738 -2.73 -6.75 24.48
N VAL A 739 -2.79 -7.72 23.58
CA VAL A 739 -4.02 -8.13 22.88
C VAL A 739 -5.09 -8.58 23.87
N THR A 740 -4.74 -9.46 24.83
CA THR A 740 -5.72 -9.91 25.83
C THR A 740 -6.23 -8.79 26.73
N GLY A 741 -5.37 -7.82 27.07
CA GLY A 741 -5.78 -6.63 27.82
C GLY A 741 -6.85 -5.81 27.11
N LEU A 742 -6.71 -5.60 25.78
CA LEU A 742 -7.72 -4.93 24.97
C LEU A 742 -9.01 -5.74 24.91
N LEU A 743 -8.92 -7.03 24.58
CA LEU A 743 -10.09 -7.90 24.43
C LEU A 743 -10.89 -8.05 25.72
N ASP A 744 -10.22 -8.05 26.87
CA ASP A 744 -10.87 -8.05 28.19
C ASP A 744 -11.70 -6.79 28.44
N ALA A 745 -11.18 -5.62 28.05
CA ALA A 745 -11.91 -4.36 28.17
C ALA A 745 -13.16 -4.37 27.29
N GLY A 746 -13.03 -4.83 26.05
CA GLY A 746 -14.18 -5.00 25.16
C GLY A 746 -15.19 -6.04 25.67
N GLU A 747 -14.74 -7.17 26.23
CA GLU A 747 -15.62 -8.16 26.87
C GLU A 747 -16.44 -7.53 28.01
N GLN A 748 -15.80 -6.71 28.86
CA GLN A 748 -16.47 -6.00 29.95
C GLN A 748 -17.55 -5.04 29.43
N ALA A 749 -17.25 -4.30 28.37
CA ALA A 749 -18.21 -3.40 27.72
C ALA A 749 -19.41 -4.16 27.14
N PHE A 750 -19.19 -5.26 26.41
CA PHE A 750 -20.26 -6.12 25.91
C PHE A 750 -21.12 -6.72 27.03
N LYS A 751 -20.50 -7.18 28.13
CA LYS A 751 -21.22 -7.64 29.33
C LYS A 751 -22.11 -6.54 29.90
N GLY A 752 -21.63 -5.29 29.96
CA GLY A 752 -22.42 -4.14 30.41
C GLY A 752 -23.58 -3.77 29.47
N LEU A 753 -23.44 -4.01 28.17
CA LEU A 753 -24.53 -3.89 27.19
C LEU A 753 -25.54 -5.04 27.28
N GLY A 754 -25.19 -6.14 27.97
CA GLY A 754 -25.99 -7.37 28.00
C GLY A 754 -25.98 -8.10 26.66
N ILE A 755 -24.91 -7.97 25.88
CA ILE A 755 -24.74 -8.55 24.55
C ILE A 755 -23.64 -9.61 24.62
N VAL A 756 -23.87 -10.75 23.96
CA VAL A 756 -22.87 -11.80 23.77
C VAL A 756 -22.64 -11.93 22.26
N PRO A 757 -21.47 -11.51 21.76
CA PRO A 757 -21.10 -11.67 20.36
C PRO A 757 -21.06 -13.14 19.91
N ASP A 758 -21.44 -13.38 18.66
CA ASP A 758 -21.43 -14.68 17.99
C ASP A 758 -20.08 -14.98 17.32
N ALA A 759 -19.37 -13.93 16.90
CA ALA A 759 -18.09 -14.00 16.19
C ALA A 759 -17.19 -12.80 16.54
N TRP A 760 -15.90 -12.94 16.20
CA TRP A 760 -14.91 -11.86 16.18
C TRP A 760 -14.74 -11.32 14.76
N GLU A 761 -14.40 -10.05 14.63
CA GLU A 761 -13.98 -9.45 13.39
C GLU A 761 -12.81 -8.50 13.62
N THR A 762 -11.71 -8.78 12.93
CA THR A 762 -10.53 -7.91 12.95
C THR A 762 -10.81 -6.63 12.16
N PRO A 763 -10.64 -5.44 12.76
CA PRO A 763 -10.63 -4.16 12.07
C PRO A 763 -9.87 -4.16 10.75
N HIS A 764 -10.55 -3.78 9.66
CA HIS A 764 -9.97 -3.70 8.30
C HIS A 764 -9.16 -4.94 7.86
N TYR A 765 -9.42 -6.07 8.51
CA TYR A 765 -8.86 -7.40 8.26
C TYR A 765 -7.33 -7.56 8.37
N ALA A 766 -6.61 -6.58 8.94
CA ALA A 766 -5.16 -6.68 9.13
C ALA A 766 -4.78 -6.79 10.61
N ASN A 767 -3.93 -7.76 10.91
CA ASN A 767 -3.39 -8.06 12.23
C ASN A 767 -2.19 -9.01 12.07
N SER A 768 -1.44 -9.24 13.15
CA SER A 768 -0.31 -10.17 13.08
C SER A 768 -0.75 -11.64 13.03
N ALA A 769 0.18 -12.53 12.70
CA ALA A 769 -0.04 -13.97 12.82
C ALA A 769 -0.29 -14.39 14.28
N LEU A 770 0.33 -13.73 15.26
CA LEU A 770 0.08 -13.97 16.69
C LEU A 770 -1.37 -13.65 17.04
N ASP A 771 -1.86 -12.48 16.64
CA ASP A 771 -3.23 -12.03 16.87
C ASP A 771 -4.26 -12.99 16.27
N SER A 772 -4.03 -13.43 15.04
CA SER A 772 -4.92 -14.38 14.34
C SER A 772 -5.07 -15.69 15.13
N ILE A 773 -3.98 -16.18 15.72
CA ILE A 773 -4.03 -17.38 16.58
C ILE A 773 -4.78 -17.09 17.88
N ILE A 774 -4.56 -15.92 18.51
CA ILE A 774 -5.28 -15.51 19.71
C ILE A 774 -6.79 -15.47 19.43
N PHE A 775 -7.21 -14.86 18.32
CA PHE A 775 -8.62 -14.78 17.94
C PHE A 775 -9.20 -16.18 17.68
N GLY A 776 -8.49 -17.03 16.94
CA GLY A 776 -8.89 -18.43 16.69
C GLY A 776 -8.93 -19.32 17.94
N ARG A 777 -8.33 -18.88 19.05
CA ARG A 777 -8.31 -19.59 20.34
C ARG A 777 -9.20 -18.99 21.40
N THR A 778 -9.79 -17.82 21.15
CA THR A 778 -10.63 -17.13 22.11
C THR A 778 -12.05 -16.85 21.62
N PHE A 779 -12.30 -17.01 20.32
CA PHE A 779 -13.62 -16.90 19.71
C PHE A 779 -14.05 -18.20 19.02
N SER A 780 -15.37 -18.42 18.94
CA SER A 780 -15.91 -19.59 18.24
C SER A 780 -15.72 -19.49 16.73
N TRP A 781 -15.96 -18.28 16.19
CA TRP A 781 -15.86 -17.93 14.78
C TRP A 781 -15.22 -16.55 14.63
N THR A 782 -14.52 -16.34 13.53
CA THR A 782 -14.13 -15.04 12.99
C THR A 782 -14.93 -14.77 11.72
N TYR A 783 -15.25 -13.51 11.42
CA TYR A 783 -16.00 -13.10 10.24
C TYR A 783 -15.24 -11.99 9.52
N HIS A 784 -14.33 -12.37 8.64
CA HIS A 784 -13.38 -11.44 8.00
C HIS A 784 -12.71 -12.07 6.77
N ARG A 785 -11.85 -11.27 6.09
CA ARG A 785 -10.95 -11.71 5.02
C ARG A 785 -9.50 -11.75 5.51
N PRO A 786 -9.03 -12.88 6.06
CA PRO A 786 -7.75 -12.91 6.77
C PRO A 786 -6.55 -12.71 5.84
N ILE A 787 -5.48 -12.19 6.43
CA ILE A 787 -4.14 -12.18 5.84
C ILE A 787 -3.28 -13.31 6.43
N TYR A 788 -2.40 -13.87 5.60
CA TYR A 788 -1.54 -14.98 5.93
C TYR A 788 -0.08 -14.66 5.64
N PHE A 789 0.78 -15.00 6.58
CA PHE A 789 2.22 -14.83 6.51
C PHE A 789 2.91 -16.17 6.21
N PRO A 790 4.05 -16.17 5.49
CA PRO A 790 4.93 -17.33 5.41
C PRO A 790 5.53 -17.67 6.79
N ILE A 791 5.40 -18.93 7.23
CA ILE A 791 5.69 -19.37 8.61
C ILE A 791 6.89 -20.34 8.60
N ASN A 792 7.95 -20.00 9.35
CA ASN A 792 9.01 -20.94 9.70
C ASN A 792 8.50 -21.98 10.69
N SER A 793 8.00 -21.51 11.83
CA SER A 793 7.43 -22.37 12.87
C SER A 793 6.31 -21.69 13.64
N ILE A 794 5.35 -22.49 14.09
CA ILE A 794 4.20 -22.01 14.85
C ILE A 794 3.84 -23.04 15.93
N THR A 795 3.67 -22.58 17.17
CA THR A 795 3.12 -23.38 18.26
C THR A 795 1.75 -22.84 18.60
N ILE A 796 0.72 -23.66 18.40
CA ILE A 796 -0.66 -23.31 18.73
C ILE A 796 -1.15 -24.25 19.83
N PRO A 797 -1.60 -23.73 20.99
CA PRO A 797 -2.14 -24.59 22.03
C PRO A 797 -3.45 -25.24 21.56
N LYS A 798 -3.73 -26.46 22.06
CA LYS A 798 -4.97 -27.20 21.75
C LYS A 798 -6.18 -26.37 22.15
N ARG A 799 -7.21 -26.33 21.31
CA ARG A 799 -8.41 -25.52 21.57
C ARG A 799 -9.10 -25.91 22.90
N GLN A 800 -9.37 -24.94 23.76
CA GLN A 800 -10.09 -25.09 25.04
C GLN A 800 -11.29 -24.14 25.08
N LYS A 801 -12.49 -24.69 24.87
CA LYS A 801 -13.72 -23.93 24.62
C LYS A 801 -14.18 -23.14 25.84
N GLU A 802 -13.94 -23.68 27.03
CA GLU A 802 -14.19 -23.07 28.32
C GLU A 802 -13.36 -21.79 28.55
N LEU A 803 -12.28 -21.59 27.78
CA LEU A 803 -11.43 -20.40 27.83
C LEU A 803 -11.82 -19.34 26.80
N HIS A 804 -12.81 -19.58 25.92
CA HIS A 804 -13.30 -18.56 24.99
C HIS A 804 -13.88 -17.34 25.75
N TYR A 805 -13.86 -16.16 25.11
CA TYR A 805 -14.58 -14.98 25.62
C TYR A 805 -16.07 -15.30 25.78
N PHE A 806 -16.71 -14.75 26.81
CA PHE A 806 -18.10 -14.99 27.22
C PHE A 806 -18.46 -16.42 27.71
N ALA A 807 -17.67 -17.44 27.38
CA ALA A 807 -17.77 -18.78 27.98
C ALA A 807 -17.05 -18.85 29.33
N CYS A 808 -15.88 -18.22 29.40
CA CYS A 808 -15.01 -18.20 30.57
C CYS A 808 -15.51 -17.21 31.63
N LYS A 809 -15.83 -17.71 32.84
CA LYS A 809 -16.48 -16.92 33.90
C LYS A 809 -15.54 -16.68 35.09
N GLY A 810 -15.46 -15.41 35.50
CA GLY A 810 -14.70 -14.97 36.67
C GLY A 810 -13.19 -14.83 36.45
N GLU A 811 -12.53 -14.14 37.38
CA GLU A 811 -11.10 -13.78 37.28
C GLU A 811 -10.17 -14.99 37.16
N LEU A 812 -10.45 -16.09 37.87
CA LEU A 812 -9.62 -17.29 37.80
C LEU A 812 -9.61 -17.91 36.39
N CYS A 813 -10.77 -17.93 35.71
CA CYS A 813 -10.83 -18.44 34.36
C CYS A 813 -10.08 -17.52 33.39
N LYS A 814 -10.25 -16.20 33.54
CA LYS A 814 -9.53 -15.19 32.76
C LYS A 814 -8.00 -15.33 32.90
N GLN A 815 -7.50 -15.53 34.12
CA GLN A 815 -6.08 -15.81 34.38
C GLN A 815 -5.61 -17.08 33.65
N LYS A 816 -6.40 -18.17 33.69
CA LYS A 816 -6.11 -19.40 32.95
C LYS A 816 -6.07 -19.18 31.44
N ARG A 817 -6.98 -18.37 30.89
CA ARG A 817 -6.95 -17.97 29.47
C ARG A 817 -5.63 -17.28 29.11
N HIS A 818 -5.18 -16.34 29.94
CA HIS A 818 -3.94 -15.61 29.66
C HIS A 818 -2.72 -16.54 29.71
N GLU A 819 -2.66 -17.44 30.69
CA GLU A 819 -1.61 -18.45 30.79
C GLU A 819 -1.61 -19.41 29.59
N TYR A 820 -2.81 -19.87 29.19
CA TYR A 820 -3.01 -20.72 28.02
C TYR A 820 -2.49 -20.07 26.72
N LEU A 821 -2.78 -18.78 26.51
CA LEU A 821 -2.37 -18.06 25.30
C LEU A 821 -0.87 -17.74 25.27
N ARG A 822 -0.19 -17.62 26.43
CA ARG A 822 1.28 -17.45 26.47
C ARG A 822 2.04 -18.64 25.89
N GLY A 823 1.38 -19.79 25.70
CA GLY A 823 1.95 -20.94 25.00
C GLY A 823 2.09 -20.74 23.48
N ILE A 824 1.51 -19.69 22.91
CA ILE A 824 1.62 -19.39 21.48
C ILE A 824 3.05 -18.94 21.16
N LYS A 825 3.62 -19.48 20.09
CA LYS A 825 4.90 -19.04 19.52
C LYS A 825 4.77 -18.92 18.02
N VAL A 826 5.29 -17.84 17.45
CA VAL A 826 5.25 -17.57 16.01
C VAL A 826 6.65 -17.16 15.57
N ASP A 827 7.12 -17.81 14.52
CA ASP A 827 8.36 -17.48 13.82
C ASP A 827 8.03 -17.39 12.33
N LEU A 828 8.14 -16.18 11.78
CA LEU A 828 7.80 -15.89 10.38
C LEU A 828 9.05 -15.96 9.51
N MET A 829 8.89 -16.47 8.28
CA MET A 829 9.94 -16.40 7.27
C MET A 829 10.17 -14.97 6.78
N THR A 830 9.08 -14.21 6.65
CA THR A 830 9.06 -12.84 6.13
C THR A 830 7.84 -12.11 6.67
N THR A 831 7.89 -10.77 6.68
CA THR A 831 6.75 -9.91 7.03
C THR A 831 5.79 -9.69 5.86
N GLN A 832 6.12 -10.20 4.66
CA GLN A 832 5.18 -10.22 3.54
C GLN A 832 3.98 -11.11 3.85
N PHE A 833 2.80 -10.71 3.39
CA PHE A 833 1.56 -11.43 3.62
C PHE A 833 0.73 -11.56 2.35
N SER A 834 -0.30 -12.41 2.41
CA SER A 834 -1.28 -12.60 1.34
C SER A 834 -2.69 -12.65 1.91
N GLY A 835 -3.61 -11.88 1.34
CA GLY A 835 -5.03 -11.93 1.70
C GLY A 835 -5.75 -13.10 1.03
N GLN A 836 -6.76 -13.63 1.69
CA GLN A 836 -7.60 -14.70 1.15
C GLN A 836 -9.09 -14.45 1.41
N ILE A 837 -9.93 -14.80 0.43
CA ILE A 837 -11.38 -14.87 0.59
C ILE A 837 -11.81 -16.32 0.56
N PHE A 838 -12.89 -16.65 1.28
CA PHE A 838 -13.44 -18.01 1.31
C PHE A 838 -14.89 -17.99 0.84
N PRO A 839 -15.32 -18.90 -0.06
CA PRO A 839 -16.71 -18.94 -0.50
C PRO A 839 -17.62 -19.62 0.52
N TYR A 840 -17.10 -20.56 1.30
CA TYR A 840 -17.83 -21.38 2.27
C TYR A 840 -17.16 -21.40 3.64
N PRO A 841 -17.86 -21.80 4.71
CA PRO A 841 -17.29 -21.79 6.07
C PRO A 841 -16.01 -22.60 6.18
N ILE A 842 -14.99 -22.01 6.82
CA ILE A 842 -13.72 -22.68 7.12
C ILE A 842 -13.73 -23.11 8.58
N TYR A 843 -13.56 -24.40 8.85
CA TYR A 843 -13.58 -24.95 10.21
C TYR A 843 -12.21 -24.93 10.88
N LYS A 844 -11.15 -24.73 10.11
CA LYS A 844 -9.78 -24.61 10.59
C LYS A 844 -8.87 -24.05 9.49
N ASP A 845 -8.32 -22.87 9.67
CA ASP A 845 -7.20 -22.36 8.86
C ASP A 845 -5.83 -22.70 9.50
N VAL A 846 -4.72 -22.23 8.92
CA VAL A 846 -3.37 -22.46 9.46
C VAL A 846 -3.11 -21.82 10.83
N TYR A 847 -3.88 -20.79 11.20
CA TYR A 847 -3.85 -20.17 12.53
C TYR A 847 -4.84 -20.83 13.50
N GLY A 848 -5.61 -21.81 13.04
CA GLY A 848 -6.62 -22.51 13.81
C GLY A 848 -7.94 -21.73 13.97
N GLN A 849 -8.15 -20.68 13.17
CA GLN A 849 -9.39 -19.91 13.13
C GLN A 849 -10.50 -20.71 12.44
N ARG A 850 -11.74 -20.40 12.83
CA ARG A 850 -12.95 -20.81 12.13
C ARG A 850 -13.53 -19.57 11.47
N ILE A 851 -13.74 -19.58 10.15
CA ILE A 851 -14.02 -18.36 9.39
C ILE A 851 -15.42 -18.43 8.77
N ILE A 852 -16.22 -17.40 9.04
CA ILE A 852 -17.47 -17.08 8.36
C ILE A 852 -17.11 -16.33 7.06
N PRO A 853 -17.58 -16.80 5.89
CA PRO A 853 -17.27 -16.20 4.59
C PRO A 853 -17.71 -14.74 4.42
N GLU A 854 -16.87 -13.94 3.76
CA GLU A 854 -17.23 -12.65 3.18
C GLU A 854 -16.86 -12.65 1.68
N THR A 855 -17.86 -12.61 0.81
CA THR A 855 -17.72 -13.02 -0.61
C THR A 855 -18.21 -12.00 -1.62
N LEU A 856 -18.91 -10.96 -1.16
CA LEU A 856 -19.45 -9.92 -2.02
C LEU A 856 -18.80 -8.55 -1.77
N GLY A 857 -18.13 -8.35 -0.63
CA GLY A 857 -17.58 -7.05 -0.23
C GLY A 857 -18.65 -6.13 0.37
N MET A 858 -18.52 -4.83 0.15
CA MET A 858 -19.43 -3.81 0.69
C MET A 858 -20.26 -3.13 -0.38
N VAL A 859 -21.46 -2.70 -0.02
CA VAL A 859 -22.17 -1.69 -0.80
C VAL A 859 -21.68 -0.33 -0.31
N ASP A 860 -20.85 0.34 -1.10
CA ASP A 860 -20.28 1.63 -0.75
C ASP A 860 -20.26 2.57 -1.96
N HIS A 861 -20.70 3.80 -1.73
CA HIS A 861 -20.78 4.89 -2.70
C HIS A 861 -19.87 6.07 -2.31
N LEU A 862 -19.06 5.91 -1.26
CA LEU A 862 -18.14 6.91 -0.79
C LEU A 862 -16.90 6.94 -1.70
N ASP A 863 -16.62 8.11 -2.27
CA ASP A 863 -15.26 8.44 -2.70
C ASP A 863 -14.40 8.49 -1.45
N TYR A 864 -13.69 7.41 -1.13
CA TYR A 864 -12.46 7.58 -0.39
C TYR A 864 -11.43 8.10 -1.39
N GLU A 865 -10.86 9.29 -1.13
CA GLU A 865 -9.98 10.00 -2.05
C GLU A 865 -8.96 9.08 -2.74
N PRO A 866 -8.66 9.33 -4.04
CA PRO A 866 -7.68 8.54 -4.75
C PRO A 866 -6.32 8.66 -4.06
N PRO A 867 -5.67 7.54 -3.72
CA PRO A 867 -5.92 6.19 -4.23
C PRO A 867 -6.31 5.29 -3.07
N THR A 868 -7.59 5.18 -2.78
CA THR A 868 -8.03 4.00 -2.05
C THR A 868 -8.13 2.82 -3.01
N TRP A 869 -7.61 1.69 -2.54
CA TRP A 869 -7.65 0.38 -3.19
C TRP A 869 -9.05 -0.26 -3.15
N ARG A 870 -10.06 0.45 -2.61
CA ARG A 870 -11.45 0.01 -2.50
C ARG A 870 -12.20 0.45 -3.76
N SER A 871 -12.55 -0.49 -4.62
CA SER A 871 -13.51 -0.20 -5.69
C SER A 871 -14.85 0.19 -5.08
N ILE A 872 -15.33 1.39 -5.39
CA ILE A 872 -16.72 1.80 -5.16
C ILE A 872 -17.59 0.68 -5.72
N SER A 873 -18.45 0.10 -4.89
CA SER A 873 -19.21 -1.09 -5.22
C SER A 873 -20.68 -0.74 -5.14
N SER A 874 -21.30 -0.60 -6.31
CA SER A 874 -22.73 -0.35 -6.42
C SER A 874 -23.54 -1.59 -6.00
N ASP A 875 -24.82 -1.41 -5.72
CA ASP A 875 -25.76 -2.52 -5.57
C ASP A 875 -25.75 -3.45 -6.79
N GLN A 876 -25.57 -2.91 -8.00
CA GLN A 876 -25.44 -3.70 -9.23
C GLN A 876 -24.16 -4.55 -9.27
N ASP A 877 -23.04 -4.03 -8.77
CA ASP A 877 -21.79 -4.79 -8.67
C ASP A 877 -21.93 -5.97 -7.71
N ILE A 878 -22.54 -5.73 -6.55
CA ILE A 878 -22.81 -6.77 -5.56
C ILE A 878 -23.71 -7.86 -6.15
N LEU A 879 -24.78 -7.49 -6.87
CA LEU A 879 -25.67 -8.44 -7.52
C LEU A 879 -24.99 -9.19 -8.67
N ARG A 880 -24.11 -8.53 -9.42
CA ARG A 880 -23.30 -9.15 -10.49
C ARG A 880 -22.34 -10.20 -9.93
N ILE A 881 -21.66 -9.89 -8.82
CA ILE A 881 -20.81 -10.85 -8.09
C ILE A 881 -21.66 -12.02 -7.56
N ALA A 882 -22.79 -11.72 -6.92
CA ALA A 882 -23.68 -12.74 -6.36
C ALA A 882 -24.25 -13.69 -7.42
N LYS A 883 -24.49 -13.20 -8.64
CA LYS A 883 -24.87 -14.03 -9.79
C LYS A 883 -23.78 -15.05 -10.14
N LYS A 884 -22.50 -14.67 -10.08
CA LYS A 884 -21.39 -15.61 -10.28
C LYS A 884 -21.33 -16.67 -9.18
N LEU A 885 -21.62 -16.31 -7.93
CA LEU A 885 -21.67 -17.28 -6.82
C LEU A 885 -22.76 -18.35 -6.98
N THR A 886 -23.79 -18.13 -7.82
CA THR A 886 -24.85 -19.13 -8.01
C THR A 886 -24.37 -20.44 -8.63
N VAL A 887 -23.19 -20.44 -9.27
CA VAL A 887 -22.57 -21.65 -9.84
C VAL A 887 -21.47 -22.26 -8.95
N ILE A 888 -21.22 -21.67 -7.77
CA ILE A 888 -20.23 -22.10 -6.79
C ILE A 888 -20.96 -22.78 -5.62
N ARG A 889 -20.89 -24.12 -5.56
CA ARG A 889 -21.61 -24.94 -4.59
C ARG A 889 -21.01 -24.75 -3.19
N GLY A 890 -21.88 -24.75 -2.19
CA GLY A 890 -21.52 -24.45 -0.80
C GLY A 890 -21.27 -22.97 -0.51
N ALA A 891 -21.21 -22.09 -1.52
CA ALA A 891 -20.92 -20.68 -1.29
C ALA A 891 -22.02 -19.95 -0.51
N ILE A 892 -21.61 -19.00 0.33
CA ILE A 892 -22.49 -18.08 1.04
C ILE A 892 -22.29 -16.67 0.45
N ALA A 893 -23.36 -16.05 -0.01
CA ALA A 893 -23.38 -14.67 -0.51
C ALA A 893 -23.37 -13.70 0.68
N SER A 894 -22.20 -13.17 1.04
CA SER A 894 -22.02 -12.38 2.25
C SER A 894 -21.46 -11.00 1.93
N PHE A 895 -22.16 -9.96 2.38
CA PHE A 895 -21.77 -8.57 2.22
C PHE A 895 -21.93 -7.78 3.53
N PHE A 896 -21.29 -6.61 3.59
CA PHE A 896 -21.47 -5.65 4.67
C PHE A 896 -21.96 -4.29 4.17
N TRP A 897 -22.53 -3.51 5.08
CA TRP A 897 -23.10 -2.20 4.78
C TRP A 897 -22.93 -1.25 5.97
N HIS A 898 -22.57 0.01 5.71
CA HIS A 898 -22.32 0.99 6.76
C HIS A 898 -23.52 1.89 7.08
N PRO A 899 -23.96 1.99 8.35
CA PRO A 899 -25.08 2.86 8.75
C PRO A 899 -24.90 4.36 8.52
N HIS A 900 -23.66 4.85 8.42
CA HIS A 900 -23.40 6.26 8.14
C HIS A 900 -23.78 6.66 6.71
N ILE A 901 -24.02 5.70 5.80
CA ILE A 901 -24.43 5.95 4.41
C ILE A 901 -25.79 6.67 4.33
N LEU A 902 -26.62 6.65 5.38
CA LEU A 902 -27.93 7.36 5.43
C LEU A 902 -27.87 8.83 5.87
N SER A 903 -26.68 9.43 5.97
CA SER A 903 -26.53 10.82 6.44
C SER A 903 -27.02 11.82 5.37
N PRO A 904 -28.00 12.70 5.65
CA PRO A 904 -28.54 13.64 4.68
C PRO A 904 -27.51 14.70 4.22
N GLY A 905 -27.53 15.07 2.95
CA GLY A 905 -26.81 16.25 2.43
C GLY A 905 -25.44 16.00 1.81
N THR A 906 -24.98 14.75 1.75
CA THR A 906 -23.70 14.40 1.12
C THR A 906 -23.93 13.75 -0.25
N THR A 907 -23.45 14.39 -1.32
CA THR A 907 -23.40 13.83 -2.69
C THR A 907 -21.95 13.60 -3.07
N TYR A 908 -21.60 12.37 -3.45
CA TYR A 908 -20.28 12.00 -3.95
C TYR A 908 -20.30 11.80 -5.47
N ARG A 909 -19.16 12.02 -6.12
CA ARG A 909 -19.07 12.17 -7.57
C ARG A 909 -18.10 11.11 -8.10
N TYR A 910 -18.62 10.12 -8.82
CA TYR A 910 -17.81 9.03 -9.38
C TYR A 910 -16.65 9.61 -10.22
N MET A 911 -15.41 9.36 -9.82
CA MET A 911 -14.23 9.96 -10.48
C MET A 911 -14.03 9.50 -11.92
N GLU A 912 -14.43 8.27 -12.26
CA GLU A 912 -14.24 7.72 -13.61
C GLU A 912 -15.37 8.10 -14.59
N ASP A 913 -16.54 8.51 -14.07
CA ASP A 913 -17.67 9.00 -14.85
C ASP A 913 -18.43 10.09 -14.08
N PRO A 914 -18.14 11.38 -14.36
CA PRO A 914 -18.78 12.51 -13.70
C PRO A 914 -20.30 12.61 -13.90
N THR A 915 -20.89 11.76 -14.73
CA THR A 915 -22.34 11.73 -15.01
C THR A 915 -23.13 10.79 -14.09
N LEU A 916 -22.47 9.89 -13.35
CA LEU A 916 -23.10 8.99 -12.38
C LEU A 916 -23.15 9.66 -10.99
N TYR A 917 -24.36 10.04 -10.58
CA TYR A 917 -24.63 10.64 -9.26
C TYR A 917 -25.26 9.61 -8.32
N TYR A 918 -24.62 9.36 -7.17
CA TYR A 918 -25.21 8.59 -6.08
C TYR A 918 -25.64 9.52 -4.94
N ARG A 919 -26.87 9.35 -4.47
CA ARG A 919 -27.40 10.16 -3.36
C ARG A 919 -27.43 9.32 -2.09
N MET A 920 -26.73 9.79 -1.05
CA MET A 920 -26.60 9.08 0.22
C MET A 920 -27.96 8.94 0.97
N ASP A 921 -28.91 9.84 0.71
CA ASP A 921 -30.29 9.69 1.20
C ASP A 921 -31.03 8.49 0.60
N GLU A 922 -30.51 7.88 -0.48
CA GLU A 922 -30.98 6.62 -1.07
C GLU A 922 -30.25 5.37 -0.52
N GLY A 923 -29.38 5.49 0.50
CA GLY A 923 -28.62 4.35 1.05
C GLY A 923 -29.47 3.11 1.39
N LEU A 924 -30.70 3.32 1.88
CA LEU A 924 -31.63 2.24 2.21
C LEU A 924 -32.20 1.56 0.96
N LYS A 925 -32.36 2.30 -0.15
CA LYS A 925 -32.78 1.75 -1.44
C LYS A 925 -31.69 0.83 -2.00
N TYR A 926 -30.42 1.22 -1.94
CA TYR A 926 -29.32 0.35 -2.40
C TYR A 926 -29.23 -0.93 -1.57
N LEU A 927 -29.36 -0.84 -0.24
CA LEU A 927 -29.47 -2.01 0.61
C LEU A 927 -30.69 -2.88 0.20
N SER A 928 -31.85 -2.26 -0.02
CA SER A 928 -33.07 -2.98 -0.43
C SER A 928 -32.89 -3.71 -1.76
N ASN A 929 -32.29 -3.05 -2.75
CA ASN A 929 -32.01 -3.64 -4.05
C ASN A 929 -31.12 -4.88 -3.94
N VAL A 930 -30.08 -4.84 -3.09
CA VAL A 930 -29.21 -6.00 -2.86
C VAL A 930 -29.98 -7.13 -2.17
N ILE A 931 -30.73 -6.83 -1.10
CA ILE A 931 -31.51 -7.85 -0.37
C ILE A 931 -32.54 -8.52 -1.29
N GLU A 932 -33.31 -7.73 -2.04
CA GLU A 932 -34.33 -8.22 -2.97
C GLU A 932 -33.70 -8.98 -4.13
N GLY A 933 -32.65 -8.43 -4.75
CA GLY A 933 -31.97 -9.10 -5.86
C GLY A 933 -31.32 -10.43 -5.45
N LEU A 934 -30.80 -10.54 -4.22
CA LEU A 934 -30.32 -11.82 -3.68
C LEU A 934 -31.48 -12.82 -3.48
N LYS A 935 -32.61 -12.37 -2.94
CA LYS A 935 -33.82 -13.21 -2.79
C LYS A 935 -34.33 -13.70 -4.16
N ASP A 936 -34.35 -12.83 -5.17
CA ASP A 936 -34.77 -13.15 -6.54
C ASP A 936 -33.83 -14.18 -7.21
N MET A 937 -32.54 -14.18 -6.87
CA MET A 937 -31.58 -15.21 -7.30
C MET A 937 -31.72 -16.56 -6.55
N GLY A 938 -32.65 -16.62 -5.59
CA GLY A 938 -32.95 -17.79 -4.77
C GLY A 938 -32.10 -17.94 -3.52
N TYR A 939 -31.39 -16.88 -3.09
CA TYR A 939 -30.66 -16.91 -1.81
C TYR A 939 -31.62 -16.76 -0.63
N THR A 940 -31.37 -17.53 0.44
CA THR A 940 -32.05 -17.41 1.73
C THR A 940 -31.11 -16.77 2.73
N PHE A 941 -31.52 -15.67 3.35
CA PHE A 941 -30.73 -15.04 4.42
C PHE A 941 -30.73 -15.91 5.68
N VAL A 942 -29.55 -16.11 6.25
CA VAL A 942 -29.35 -16.96 7.44
C VAL A 942 -28.70 -16.19 8.57
N SER A 943 -28.84 -16.68 9.79
CA SER A 943 -28.25 -16.06 10.98
C SER A 943 -26.84 -16.62 11.23
N ILE A 944 -25.88 -15.76 11.59
CA ILE A 944 -24.56 -16.21 12.07
C ILE A 944 -24.66 -16.97 13.42
N GLY A 945 -25.81 -16.89 14.10
CA GLY A 945 -26.11 -17.64 15.30
C GLY A 945 -26.77 -19.00 15.06
N ASP A 946 -27.03 -19.40 13.81
CA ASP A 946 -27.62 -20.70 13.50
C ASP A 946 -26.60 -21.83 13.72
N PRO A 947 -26.77 -22.71 14.73
CA PRO A 947 -25.80 -23.76 15.04
C PRO A 947 -25.74 -24.87 13.99
N LYS A 948 -26.69 -24.95 13.05
CA LYS A 948 -26.63 -25.91 11.94
C LYS A 948 -25.67 -25.46 10.84
N ILE A 949 -25.46 -24.16 10.72
CA ILE A 949 -24.59 -23.55 9.71
C ILE A 949 -23.25 -23.17 10.34
N PHE A 950 -23.31 -22.52 11.50
CA PHE A 950 -22.15 -22.06 12.28
C PHE A 950 -22.22 -22.69 13.68
N PRO A 951 -21.93 -23.99 13.83
CA PRO A 951 -21.99 -24.65 15.14
C PRO A 951 -21.07 -23.94 16.13
N LYS A 952 -21.65 -23.44 17.22
CA LYS A 952 -20.86 -22.93 18.34
C LYS A 952 -20.24 -24.08 19.09
N ASP A 953 -19.05 -23.82 19.62
CA ASP A 953 -18.28 -24.80 20.35
C ASP A 953 -18.81 -25.08 21.75
#